data_AF-A0A7X7FAQ3-F1
#
_entry.id   AF-A0A7X7FAQ3-F1
#
_cell.length_a   1.000
_cell.length_b   1.000
_cell.length_c   1.000
_cell.angle_alpha   90.00
_cell.angle_beta   90.00
_cell.angle_gamma   90.00
#
_symmetry.space_group_name_H-M   'P 1'
#
loop_
_entity.id
_entity.type
_entity.pdbx_description
1 polymer ?
#
loop_
_entity_poly.entity_id
_entity_poly.type
_entity_poly.pdbx_seq_one_letter_code
_entity_poly.pdbx_strand_id
1 'polypeptide(L)'
;MARIIPDRILEEIRSRTSIVDVISSRITLKRAGSVFKACCPFHREKTPSFTVNPARESFKCFGCGEGGDVFSFLMKHDGMTFSDAVRMLGDRCGVEVAFDDDGGNAAVAKRMLALHAEIAAFYRRCLAQMKSAAVARDYLASRDLGEDIAERFKIGYAPLRAGTLEQFAAKAGYSVEEIVAAGLATPLERPREGRNLHDRFAGRLMFPICDTQGRVIAFSGRVLDPAQSPAKYVNSPESEIFKKSRVLYALDQAQRKIVAAPHREAIVCEGQIDVIRCHACGFDRAVASQGTAFTEEHARLLKRYADSAVLLFDGDAAGRKAAIRTGAILLAAGIPIRVASLAQGEDPDSFLRKNPPEAFQKILDDATGLIPFHVAHLREQEADPRSEGALGRIAAAVLQTIAGCRNEVHKARMLQETAELLAIPESALVVELSGVEEALRRQQESLERRESARAEASGRGAARAPAPASGFDEAPPFDEPMVALDEADAAGVGVSGAGATASGQQAALPEKLDLSICELLVHSFEEHDDVAELLTKTLPDWLVLEGVCRRVVAAFYTSRATGVDAVAPLLERDAEAAAFLGALAVRPDRSGAHENFMALDVARDLVLSAWRRWCAKRRADLTPADPAADTSEAMRRRADLMACSKRLKSWTTGEATIRMLTGEADPVVPTSKGPSAQPPADAPVEARSAASPVPEDEKPVVETDDGAGAFEASEDYLEPLEDDDPGPS
;
A
#
# COMPACT_ATOMS: atom_id res chain seq x y z
N MET A 1 22.41 11.80 0.69
CA MET A 1 23.88 11.92 0.77
C MET A 1 24.49 10.61 0.26
N ALA A 2 25.70 10.64 -0.30
CA ALA A 2 26.38 9.40 -0.68
C ALA A 2 26.76 8.62 0.58
N ARG A 3 26.43 7.32 0.64
CA ARG A 3 26.86 6.44 1.75
C ARG A 3 28.36 6.22 1.63
N ILE A 4 29.13 6.75 2.58
CA ILE A 4 30.59 6.62 2.58
C ILE A 4 30.94 5.24 3.13
N ILE A 5 31.27 4.31 2.23
CA ILE A 5 31.87 3.04 2.63
C ILE A 5 33.38 3.32 2.80
N PRO A 6 33.99 3.06 3.98
CA PRO A 6 35.42 3.31 4.16
C PRO A 6 36.26 2.51 3.15
N ASP A 7 37.21 3.16 2.46
CA ASP A 7 38.01 2.53 1.40
C ASP A 7 38.70 1.23 1.86
N ARG A 8 39.14 1.17 3.12
CA ARG A 8 39.69 -0.05 3.76
C ARG A 8 38.78 -1.28 3.63
N ILE A 9 37.45 -1.12 3.71
CA ILE A 9 36.47 -2.20 3.60
C ILE A 9 36.34 -2.65 2.15
N LEU A 10 36.37 -1.70 1.20
CA LEU A 10 36.35 -1.98 -0.23
C LEU A 10 37.63 -2.71 -0.67
N GLU A 11 38.79 -2.32 -0.16
CA GLU A 11 40.06 -2.99 -0.36
C GLU A 11 40.09 -4.38 0.28
N GLU A 12 39.58 -4.54 1.51
CA GLU A 12 39.51 -5.84 2.16
C GLU A 12 38.62 -6.81 1.37
N ILE A 13 37.42 -6.38 0.94
CA ILE A 13 36.54 -7.20 0.11
C ILE A 13 37.21 -7.57 -1.22
N ARG A 14 37.89 -6.63 -1.88
CA ARG A 14 38.67 -6.92 -3.11
C ARG A 14 39.77 -7.95 -2.85
N SER A 15 40.51 -7.82 -1.74
CA SER A 15 41.59 -8.75 -1.39
C SER A 15 41.13 -10.18 -1.14
N ARG A 16 39.87 -10.36 -0.71
CA ARG A 16 39.24 -11.66 -0.43
C ARG A 16 38.34 -12.17 -1.56
N THR A 17 38.19 -11.42 -2.66
CA THR A 17 37.26 -11.75 -3.75
C THR A 17 38.00 -11.93 -5.07
N SER A 18 38.04 -13.15 -5.59
CA SER A 18 38.47 -13.44 -6.97
C SER A 18 37.42 -12.93 -7.97
N ILE A 19 37.78 -11.99 -8.84
CA ILE A 19 36.91 -11.55 -9.94
C ILE A 19 36.57 -12.71 -10.88
N VAL A 20 37.50 -13.65 -11.07
CA VAL A 20 37.30 -14.84 -11.90
C VAL A 20 36.17 -15.69 -11.33
N ASP A 21 36.10 -15.88 -10.02
CA ASP A 21 35.11 -16.74 -9.37
C ASP A 21 33.72 -16.08 -9.34
N VAL A 22 33.66 -14.76 -9.20
CA VAL A 22 32.41 -13.98 -9.24
C VAL A 22 31.82 -13.92 -10.65
N ILE A 23 32.66 -13.82 -11.67
CA ILE A 23 32.23 -13.83 -13.08
C ILE A 23 31.91 -15.26 -13.54
N SER A 24 32.73 -16.27 -13.17
CA SER A 24 32.52 -17.67 -13.55
C SER A 24 31.23 -18.26 -12.96
N SER A 25 30.74 -17.73 -11.83
CA SER A 25 29.44 -18.14 -11.27
C SER A 25 28.23 -17.54 -12.01
N ARG A 26 28.45 -16.82 -13.12
CA ARG A 26 27.41 -16.13 -13.91
C ARG A 26 27.54 -16.40 -15.41
N ILE A 27 28.76 -16.44 -15.94
CA ILE A 27 29.05 -16.73 -17.34
C ILE A 27 30.19 -17.74 -17.48
N THR A 28 30.13 -18.59 -18.51
CA THR A 28 31.16 -19.60 -18.78
C THR A 28 32.45 -18.95 -19.30
N LEU A 29 33.44 -18.81 -18.43
CA LEU A 29 34.79 -18.35 -18.79
C LEU A 29 35.65 -19.49 -19.34
N LYS A 30 36.33 -19.25 -20.47
CA LYS A 30 37.37 -20.14 -21.04
C LYS A 30 38.75 -19.55 -20.81
N ARG A 31 39.71 -20.32 -20.28
CA ARG A 31 41.09 -19.86 -20.09
C ARG A 31 41.79 -19.65 -21.44
N ALA A 32 42.48 -18.52 -21.59
CA ALA A 32 43.24 -18.14 -22.78
C ALA A 32 44.59 -17.55 -22.34
N GLY A 33 45.56 -18.42 -22.04
CA GLY A 33 46.85 -18.02 -21.45
C GLY A 33 46.68 -17.54 -20.00
N SER A 34 47.19 -16.34 -19.71
CA SER A 34 47.10 -15.68 -18.40
C SER A 34 45.75 -15.00 -18.12
N VAL A 35 44.89 -14.88 -19.13
CA VAL A 35 43.55 -14.29 -19.02
C VAL A 35 42.45 -15.32 -19.25
N PHE A 36 41.21 -14.95 -18.94
CA PHE A 36 40.02 -15.72 -19.30
C PHE A 36 39.20 -14.95 -20.34
N LYS A 37 38.49 -15.65 -21.22
CA LYS A 37 37.65 -15.08 -22.26
C LYS A 37 36.25 -15.68 -22.28
N ALA A 38 35.27 -14.89 -22.67
CA ALA A 38 33.89 -15.30 -22.95
C ALA A 38 33.27 -14.39 -24.04
N CYS A 39 32.08 -14.74 -24.52
CA CYS A 39 31.22 -13.74 -25.16
C CYS A 39 30.72 -12.77 -24.08
N CYS A 40 30.62 -11.50 -24.44
CA CYS A 40 30.24 -10.43 -23.52
C CYS A 40 28.79 -10.58 -23.04
N PRO A 41 28.53 -10.47 -21.72
CA PRO A 41 27.16 -10.47 -21.20
C PRO A 41 26.41 -9.14 -21.45
N PHE A 42 27.13 -8.07 -21.82
CA PHE A 42 26.56 -6.71 -21.94
C PHE A 42 26.15 -6.32 -23.36
N HIS A 43 26.51 -7.10 -24.38
CA HIS A 43 26.06 -6.91 -25.75
C HIS A 43 26.08 -8.24 -26.51
N ARG A 44 25.21 -8.39 -27.51
CA ARG A 44 25.11 -9.64 -28.29
C ARG A 44 26.25 -9.74 -29.29
N GLU A 45 27.18 -10.68 -29.07
CA GLU A 45 28.27 -11.01 -29.98
C GLU A 45 28.40 -12.54 -30.20
N LYS A 46 28.93 -12.94 -31.36
CA LYS A 46 29.22 -14.36 -31.68
C LYS A 46 30.67 -14.76 -31.36
N THR A 47 31.58 -13.81 -31.27
CA THR A 47 33.02 -14.00 -31.06
C THR A 47 33.42 -13.53 -29.66
N PRO A 48 34.16 -14.31 -28.85
CA PRO A 48 34.56 -13.91 -27.50
C PRO A 48 35.45 -12.65 -27.46
N SER A 49 34.88 -11.48 -27.12
CA SER A 49 35.64 -10.24 -26.90
C SER A 49 35.72 -9.83 -25.42
N PHE A 50 34.94 -10.45 -24.53
CA PHE A 50 35.01 -10.23 -23.08
C PHE A 50 36.22 -10.94 -22.49
N THR A 51 37.11 -10.18 -21.86
CA THR A 51 38.35 -10.68 -21.26
C THR A 51 38.40 -10.33 -19.76
N VAL A 52 38.69 -11.32 -18.92
CA VAL A 52 38.93 -11.15 -17.48
C VAL A 52 40.41 -11.36 -17.20
N ASN A 53 41.05 -10.40 -16.52
CA ASN A 53 42.45 -10.45 -16.14
C ASN A 53 42.57 -10.66 -14.63
N PRO A 54 42.98 -11.85 -14.14
CA PRO A 54 43.11 -12.13 -12.72
C PRO A 54 44.19 -11.26 -12.06
N ALA A 55 45.35 -11.12 -12.71
CA ALA A 55 46.46 -10.33 -12.16
C ALA A 55 46.16 -8.82 -12.04
N ARG A 56 45.07 -8.34 -12.65
CA ARG A 56 44.59 -6.96 -12.54
C ARG A 56 43.22 -6.85 -11.86
N GLU A 57 42.66 -7.94 -11.34
CA GLU A 57 41.31 -8.05 -10.75
C GLU A 57 40.25 -7.21 -11.49
N SER A 58 40.25 -7.30 -12.82
CA SER A 58 39.41 -6.47 -13.70
C SER A 58 39.00 -7.19 -14.99
N PHE A 59 37.87 -6.75 -15.54
CA PHE A 59 37.38 -7.21 -16.85
C PHE A 59 37.42 -6.07 -17.88
N LYS A 60 37.51 -6.45 -19.15
CA LYS A 60 37.27 -5.57 -20.29
C LYS A 60 36.70 -6.33 -21.49
N CYS A 61 35.63 -5.80 -22.07
CA CYS A 61 35.10 -6.18 -23.36
C CYS A 61 35.77 -5.35 -24.46
N PHE A 62 36.33 -6.02 -25.47
CA PHE A 62 36.92 -5.34 -26.63
C PHE A 62 35.90 -5.02 -27.74
N GLY A 63 34.70 -5.63 -27.72
CA GLY A 63 33.57 -5.29 -28.60
C GLY A 63 32.88 -3.98 -28.20
N CYS A 64 32.14 -3.97 -27.09
CA CYS A 64 31.40 -2.78 -26.61
C CYS A 64 32.22 -1.80 -25.74
N GLY A 65 33.51 -2.06 -25.48
CA GLY A 65 34.37 -1.19 -24.66
C GLY A 65 34.17 -1.29 -23.14
N GLU A 66 33.10 -1.93 -22.68
CA GLU A 66 32.74 -2.08 -21.26
C GLU A 66 33.87 -2.67 -20.42
N GLY A 67 34.12 -2.09 -19.24
CA GLY A 67 35.16 -2.55 -18.32
C GLY A 67 34.88 -2.16 -16.87
N GLY A 68 35.69 -2.70 -15.95
CA GLY A 68 35.65 -2.38 -14.54
C GLY A 68 36.23 -3.46 -13.62
N ASP A 69 36.01 -3.29 -12.32
CA ASP A 69 36.34 -4.26 -11.27
C ASP A 69 35.16 -5.21 -10.98
N VAL A 70 35.29 -6.04 -9.93
CA VAL A 70 34.26 -7.00 -9.53
C VAL A 70 32.93 -6.35 -9.13
N PHE A 71 32.95 -5.18 -8.48
CA PHE A 71 31.73 -4.43 -8.15
C PHE A 71 31.08 -3.89 -9.43
N SER A 72 31.88 -3.29 -10.31
CA SER A 72 31.43 -2.81 -11.62
C SER A 72 30.77 -3.91 -12.45
N PHE A 73 31.30 -5.13 -12.38
CA PHE A 73 30.70 -6.29 -13.03
C PHE A 73 29.33 -6.62 -12.44
N LEU A 74 29.22 -6.74 -11.11
CA LEU A 74 27.94 -7.02 -10.44
C LEU A 74 26.89 -5.94 -10.71
N MET A 75 27.28 -4.67 -10.70
CA MET A 75 26.37 -3.56 -11.01
C MET A 75 25.83 -3.64 -12.44
N LYS A 76 26.68 -3.94 -13.43
CA LYS A 76 26.29 -4.02 -14.85
C LYS A 76 25.59 -5.34 -15.21
N HIS A 77 25.97 -6.44 -14.59
CA HIS A 77 25.47 -7.79 -14.90
C HIS A 77 24.21 -8.15 -14.09
N ASP A 78 24.26 -7.91 -12.77
CA ASP A 78 23.16 -8.24 -11.88
C ASP A 78 22.19 -7.06 -11.66
N GLY A 79 22.51 -5.88 -12.19
CA GLY A 79 21.77 -4.63 -12.02
C GLY A 79 21.98 -3.94 -10.66
N MET A 80 22.80 -4.52 -9.78
CA MET A 80 22.90 -4.16 -8.37
C MET A 80 23.38 -2.72 -8.15
N THR A 81 22.96 -2.09 -7.05
CA THR A 81 23.62 -0.85 -6.61
C THR A 81 25.02 -1.16 -6.09
N PHE A 82 25.89 -0.14 -6.06
CA PHE A 82 27.24 -0.30 -5.49
C PHE A 82 27.19 -0.81 -4.04
N SER A 83 26.30 -0.25 -3.20
CA SER A 83 26.12 -0.71 -1.82
C SER A 83 25.64 -2.16 -1.73
N ASP A 84 24.75 -2.60 -2.62
CA ASP A 84 24.26 -4.00 -2.62
C ASP A 84 25.34 -4.98 -3.10
N ALA A 85 26.15 -4.58 -4.09
CA ALA A 85 27.29 -5.35 -4.58
C ALA A 85 28.38 -5.48 -3.50
N VAL A 86 28.69 -4.39 -2.78
CA VAL A 86 29.63 -4.39 -1.66
C VAL A 86 29.10 -5.25 -0.50
N ARG A 87 27.81 -5.11 -0.13
CA ARG A 87 27.20 -5.90 0.95
C ARG A 87 27.16 -7.39 0.61
N MET A 88 26.79 -7.78 -0.62
CA MET A 88 26.82 -9.18 -1.07
C MET A 88 28.24 -9.78 -1.05
N LEU A 89 29.24 -9.05 -1.54
CA LEU A 89 30.61 -9.56 -1.54
C LEU A 89 31.20 -9.59 -0.12
N GLY A 90 30.86 -8.62 0.74
CA GLY A 90 31.16 -8.64 2.17
C GLY A 90 30.60 -9.89 2.86
N ASP A 91 29.30 -10.15 2.72
CA ASP A 91 28.64 -11.36 3.24
C ASP A 91 29.31 -12.65 2.71
N ARG A 92 29.70 -12.68 1.42
CA ARG A 92 30.37 -13.83 0.79
C ARG A 92 31.80 -14.08 1.29
N CYS A 93 32.54 -13.04 1.69
CA CYS A 93 33.93 -13.15 2.17
C CYS A 93 34.11 -12.95 3.68
N GLY A 94 33.01 -12.85 4.43
CA GLY A 94 33.00 -12.68 5.88
C GLY A 94 33.56 -11.34 6.35
N VAL A 95 33.30 -10.26 5.59
CA VAL A 95 33.66 -8.87 5.95
C VAL A 95 32.38 -8.12 6.28
N GLU A 96 32.27 -7.64 7.52
CA GLU A 96 31.12 -6.85 7.94
C GLU A 96 31.17 -5.44 7.33
N VAL A 97 30.15 -5.11 6.54
CA VAL A 97 30.00 -3.79 5.92
C VAL A 97 28.94 -3.00 6.69
N ALA A 98 29.39 -2.29 7.73
CA ALA A 98 28.57 -1.28 8.39
C ALA A 98 28.43 -0.05 7.49
N PHE A 99 27.20 0.44 7.34
CA PHE A 99 26.89 1.72 6.71
C PHE A 99 26.49 2.71 7.81
N ASP A 100 26.76 4.02 7.66
CA ASP A 100 26.58 5.01 8.72
C ASP A 100 25.13 5.22 9.23
N ASP A 101 24.14 4.52 8.65
CA ASP A 101 22.75 4.44 9.15
C ASP A 101 22.56 3.33 10.23
N ASP A 102 23.50 2.40 10.40
CA ASP A 102 23.37 1.13 11.16
C ASP A 102 23.50 1.30 12.70
N GLY A 103 23.00 2.41 13.25
CA GLY A 103 23.00 2.69 14.69
C GLY A 103 22.12 1.71 15.48
N GLY A 104 22.72 0.68 16.09
CA GLY A 104 22.08 -0.27 17.00
C GLY A 104 21.06 -1.26 16.37
N ASN A 105 20.44 -0.89 15.25
CA ASN A 105 19.30 -1.61 14.68
C ASN A 105 19.69 -2.75 13.72
N ALA A 106 20.94 -2.82 13.25
CA ALA A 106 21.39 -3.84 12.30
C ALA A 106 21.24 -5.28 12.83
N ALA A 107 21.44 -5.51 14.13
CA ALA A 107 21.22 -6.81 14.75
C ALA A 107 19.73 -7.21 14.76
N VAL A 108 18.84 -6.25 15.04
CA VAL A 108 17.38 -6.42 15.00
C VAL A 108 16.93 -6.73 13.57
N ALA A 109 17.40 -5.96 12.59
CA ALA A 109 17.11 -6.18 11.18
C ALA A 109 17.61 -7.57 10.69
N LYS A 110 18.82 -7.98 11.06
CA LYS A 110 19.39 -9.30 10.74
C LYS A 110 18.57 -10.44 11.34
N ARG A 111 18.12 -10.31 12.59
CA ARG A 111 17.27 -11.29 13.28
C ARG A 111 15.85 -11.35 12.67
N MET A 112 15.29 -10.19 12.30
CA MET A 112 13.99 -10.08 11.62
C MET A 112 14.02 -10.65 10.19
N LEU A 113 15.13 -10.51 9.46
CA LEU A 113 15.35 -11.15 8.15
C LEU A 113 15.39 -12.69 8.27
N ALA A 114 16.10 -13.21 9.28
CA ALA A 114 16.12 -14.65 9.55
C ALA A 114 14.72 -15.19 9.85
N LEU A 115 13.96 -14.50 10.71
CA LEU A 115 12.58 -14.84 11.02
C LEU A 115 11.70 -14.92 9.77
N HIS A 116 11.75 -13.91 8.90
CA HIS A 116 10.97 -13.90 7.66
C HIS A 116 11.36 -15.05 6.70
N ALA A 117 12.65 -15.38 6.61
CA ALA A 117 13.13 -16.50 5.79
C ALA A 117 12.63 -17.86 6.32
N GLU A 118 12.71 -18.09 7.64
CA GLU A 118 12.22 -19.33 8.25
C GLU A 118 10.70 -19.46 8.16
N ILE A 119 9.95 -18.36 8.33
CA ILE A 119 8.49 -18.31 8.19
C ILE A 119 8.06 -18.54 6.73
N ALA A 120 8.76 -17.98 5.75
CA ALA A 120 8.49 -18.26 4.33
C ALA A 120 8.71 -19.75 4.01
N ALA A 121 9.79 -20.35 4.52
CA ALA A 121 10.05 -21.78 4.38
C ALA A 121 9.01 -22.65 5.11
N PHE A 122 8.48 -22.19 6.25
CA PHE A 122 7.38 -22.83 6.97
C PHE A 122 6.08 -22.79 6.17
N TYR A 123 5.64 -21.62 5.70
CA TYR A 123 4.42 -21.48 4.90
C TYR A 123 4.48 -22.24 3.57
N ARG A 124 5.65 -22.34 2.92
CA ARG A 124 5.85 -23.23 1.76
C ARG A 124 5.59 -24.70 2.08
N ARG A 125 6.17 -25.21 3.18
CA ARG A 125 5.89 -26.58 3.65
C ARG A 125 4.41 -26.77 3.99
N CYS A 126 3.76 -25.77 4.59
CA CYS A 126 2.32 -25.81 4.86
C CYS A 126 1.49 -25.93 3.57
N LEU A 127 1.81 -25.17 2.51
CA LEU A 127 1.12 -25.25 1.22
C LEU A 127 1.24 -26.65 0.60
N ALA A 128 2.45 -27.21 0.60
CA ALA A 128 2.70 -28.54 0.03
C ALA A 128 2.09 -29.69 0.84
N GLN A 129 2.18 -29.64 2.18
CA GLN A 129 1.96 -30.83 3.03
C GLN A 129 0.63 -30.84 3.80
N MET A 130 -0.01 -29.69 4.04
CA MET A 130 -1.22 -29.64 4.88
C MET A 130 -2.48 -29.95 4.08
N LYS A 131 -3.36 -30.79 4.65
CA LYS A 131 -4.71 -31.03 4.13
C LYS A 131 -5.55 -29.76 4.06
N SER A 132 -5.45 -28.89 5.07
CA SER A 132 -6.16 -27.60 5.11
C SER A 132 -5.67 -26.59 4.05
N ALA A 133 -4.52 -26.83 3.42
CA ALA A 133 -4.03 -26.01 2.32
C ALA A 133 -4.62 -26.41 0.96
N ALA A 134 -5.55 -27.38 0.90
CA ALA A 134 -6.25 -27.78 -0.33
C ALA A 134 -6.84 -26.56 -1.05
N VAL A 135 -7.68 -25.77 -0.38
CA VAL A 135 -8.28 -24.53 -0.92
C VAL A 135 -7.25 -23.53 -1.49
N ALA A 136 -6.02 -23.51 -0.96
CA ALA A 136 -4.94 -22.66 -1.45
C ALA A 136 -4.31 -23.22 -2.74
N ARG A 137 -4.16 -24.54 -2.85
CA ARG A 137 -3.72 -25.22 -4.08
C ARG A 137 -4.80 -25.19 -5.15
N ASP A 138 -6.06 -25.40 -4.79
CA ASP A 138 -7.22 -25.31 -5.68
C ASP A 138 -7.34 -23.91 -6.28
N TYR A 139 -7.07 -22.86 -5.49
CA TYR A 139 -6.99 -21.48 -6.01
C TYR A 139 -5.86 -21.30 -7.01
N LEU A 140 -4.64 -21.78 -6.72
CA LEU A 140 -3.51 -21.71 -7.66
C LEU A 140 -3.79 -22.48 -8.96
N ALA A 141 -4.41 -23.66 -8.87
CA ALA A 141 -4.85 -24.45 -10.01
C ALA A 141 -5.94 -23.74 -10.83
N SER A 142 -6.94 -23.13 -10.18
CA SER A 142 -7.97 -22.30 -10.84
C SER A 142 -7.42 -21.05 -11.56
N ARG A 143 -6.15 -20.74 -11.29
CA ARG A 143 -5.39 -19.65 -11.89
C ARG A 143 -4.27 -20.18 -12.77
N ASP A 144 -4.16 -21.47 -13.10
CA ASP A 144 -3.07 -21.98 -13.96
C ASP A 144 -1.67 -21.51 -13.47
N LEU A 145 -1.45 -21.57 -12.15
CA LEU A 145 -0.17 -21.26 -11.50
C LEU A 145 0.43 -22.55 -10.92
N GLY A 146 1.38 -23.13 -11.65
CA GLY A 146 2.02 -24.41 -11.34
C GLY A 146 2.94 -24.39 -10.10
N GLU A 147 3.40 -25.58 -9.72
CA GLU A 147 4.32 -25.77 -8.59
C GLU A 147 5.68 -25.08 -8.82
N ASP A 148 6.13 -24.98 -10.07
CA ASP A 148 7.35 -24.27 -10.46
C ASP A 148 7.26 -22.77 -10.19
N ILE A 149 6.10 -22.16 -10.49
CA ILE A 149 5.81 -20.76 -10.20
C ILE A 149 5.65 -20.54 -8.70
N ALA A 150 4.95 -21.46 -8.00
CA ALA A 150 4.85 -21.44 -6.55
C ALA A 150 6.22 -21.52 -5.87
N GLU A 151 7.14 -22.35 -6.38
CA GLU A 151 8.51 -22.45 -5.89
C GLU A 151 9.31 -21.17 -6.19
N ARG A 152 9.30 -20.70 -7.45
CA ARG A 152 10.03 -19.50 -7.90
C ARG A 152 9.66 -18.25 -7.09
N PHE A 153 8.37 -18.06 -6.83
CA PHE A 153 7.84 -16.95 -6.03
C PHE A 153 7.71 -17.26 -4.54
N LYS A 154 8.18 -18.44 -4.09
CA LYS A 154 8.18 -18.89 -2.69
C LYS A 154 6.77 -18.90 -2.05
N ILE A 155 5.72 -19.09 -2.86
CA ILE A 155 4.32 -19.04 -2.44
C ILE A 155 4.06 -20.09 -1.35
N GLY A 156 3.33 -19.70 -0.31
CA GLY A 156 3.03 -20.56 0.83
C GLY A 156 1.58 -20.48 1.28
N TYR A 157 1.26 -21.14 2.38
CA TYR A 157 -0.05 -21.09 3.04
C TYR A 157 0.14 -20.85 4.53
N ALA A 158 -0.55 -19.86 5.07
CA ALA A 158 -0.58 -19.57 6.50
C ALA A 158 -1.75 -20.34 7.14
N PRO A 159 -1.49 -21.31 8.05
CA PRO A 159 -2.55 -22.12 8.63
C PRO A 159 -3.61 -21.31 9.37
N LEU A 160 -4.88 -21.71 9.24
CA LEU A 160 -6.00 -21.11 9.99
C LEU A 160 -5.97 -21.44 11.50
N ARG A 161 -5.09 -22.37 11.93
CA ARG A 161 -4.96 -22.79 13.33
C ARG A 161 -4.38 -21.66 14.18
N ALA A 162 -5.18 -21.11 15.09
CA ALA A 162 -4.73 -20.07 16.02
C ALA A 162 -3.62 -20.56 16.96
N GLY A 163 -2.62 -19.69 17.23
CA GLY A 163 -1.42 -20.00 18.01
C GLY A 163 -0.34 -20.74 17.20
N THR A 164 -0.41 -20.74 15.87
CA THR A 164 0.61 -21.37 15.01
C THR A 164 1.93 -20.62 15.11
N LEU A 165 1.91 -19.28 15.04
CA LEU A 165 3.12 -18.47 15.18
C LEU A 165 3.72 -18.50 16.59
N GLU A 166 2.91 -18.69 17.64
CA GLU A 166 3.42 -18.85 19.02
C GLU A 166 4.20 -20.15 19.19
N GLN A 167 3.66 -21.26 18.66
CA GLN A 167 4.32 -22.57 18.66
C GLN A 167 5.58 -22.56 17.78
N PHE A 168 5.54 -21.85 16.66
CA PHE A 168 6.72 -21.61 15.82
C PHE A 168 7.80 -20.84 16.60
N ALA A 169 7.44 -19.71 17.21
CA ALA A 169 8.36 -18.84 17.94
C ALA A 169 9.04 -19.57 19.10
N ALA A 170 8.26 -20.28 19.93
CA ALA A 170 8.78 -21.09 21.03
C ALA A 170 9.76 -22.19 20.56
N LYS A 171 9.51 -22.80 19.40
CA LYS A 171 10.37 -23.85 18.83
C LYS A 171 11.64 -23.30 18.17
N ALA A 172 11.57 -22.14 17.53
CA ALA A 172 12.67 -21.51 16.79
C ALA A 172 13.44 -20.44 17.62
N GLY A 173 13.10 -20.29 18.91
CA GLY A 173 13.79 -19.39 19.83
C GLY A 173 13.54 -17.91 19.56
N TYR A 174 12.36 -17.55 19.04
CA TYR A 174 11.92 -16.17 18.86
C TYR A 174 11.00 -15.74 20.00
N SER A 175 11.09 -14.48 20.42
CA SER A 175 10.19 -13.86 21.39
C SER A 175 8.85 -13.45 20.74
N VAL A 176 7.84 -13.24 21.57
CA VAL A 176 6.51 -12.76 21.14
C VAL A 176 6.63 -11.37 20.51
N GLU A 177 7.49 -10.53 21.07
CA GLU A 177 7.80 -9.18 20.62
C GLU A 177 8.50 -9.18 19.25
N GLU A 178 9.40 -10.13 18.98
CA GLU A 178 10.03 -10.29 17.65
C GLU A 178 8.99 -10.60 16.56
N ILE A 179 8.03 -11.49 16.85
CA ILE A 179 6.94 -11.86 15.92
C ILE A 179 6.01 -10.66 15.63
N VAL A 180 5.70 -9.85 16.65
CA VAL A 180 4.85 -8.65 16.52
C VAL A 180 5.60 -7.52 15.81
N ALA A 181 6.88 -7.28 16.13
CA ALA A 181 7.72 -6.27 15.47
C ALA A 181 8.00 -6.62 14.00
N ALA A 182 8.09 -7.91 13.66
CA ALA A 182 8.11 -8.42 12.30
C ALA A 182 6.75 -8.26 11.56
N GLY A 183 5.68 -7.86 12.26
CA GLY A 183 4.36 -7.66 11.69
C GLY A 183 3.59 -8.95 11.36
N LEU A 184 4.06 -10.10 11.83
CA LEU A 184 3.49 -11.42 11.51
C LEU A 184 2.26 -11.77 12.37
N ALA A 185 2.15 -11.17 13.55
CA ALA A 185 1.02 -11.32 14.46
C ALA A 185 0.67 -9.99 15.14
N THR A 186 -0.46 -9.96 15.85
CA THR A 186 -0.85 -8.89 16.76
C THR A 186 -1.10 -9.45 18.17
N PRO A 187 -0.80 -8.72 19.26
CA PRO A 187 -1.18 -9.14 20.60
C PRO A 187 -2.70 -9.33 20.75
N LEU A 188 -3.12 -10.27 21.59
CA LEU A 188 -4.51 -10.42 22.03
C LEU A 188 -4.78 -9.47 23.20
N GLU A 189 -5.89 -8.73 23.13
CA GLU A 189 -6.34 -7.84 24.23
C GLU A 189 -6.65 -8.60 25.53
N ARG A 190 -7.10 -9.85 25.40
CA ARG A 190 -7.35 -10.77 26.52
C ARG A 190 -6.63 -12.09 26.24
N PRO A 191 -5.39 -12.26 26.73
CA PRO A 191 -4.70 -13.54 26.71
C PRO A 191 -5.56 -14.65 27.29
N ARG A 192 -5.52 -15.82 26.68
CA ARG A 192 -6.10 -17.07 27.23
C ARG A 192 -4.95 -17.99 27.59
N GLU A 193 -5.18 -18.99 28.44
CA GLU A 193 -4.12 -19.92 28.87
C GLU A 193 -3.37 -20.50 27.65
N GLY A 194 -2.09 -20.13 27.53
CA GLY A 194 -1.23 -20.54 26.42
C GLY A 194 -1.40 -19.82 25.09
N ARG A 195 -2.20 -18.75 24.98
CA ARG A 195 -2.29 -17.88 23.78
C ARG A 195 -2.34 -16.39 24.09
N ASN A 196 -1.34 -15.68 23.57
CA ASN A 196 -1.09 -14.24 23.67
C ASN A 196 -1.17 -13.54 22.30
N LEU A 197 -1.08 -14.28 21.19
CA LEU A 197 -1.07 -13.72 19.82
C LEU A 197 -2.28 -14.10 18.97
N HIS A 198 -2.58 -13.21 18.03
CA HIS A 198 -3.44 -13.42 16.88
C HIS A 198 -2.58 -13.37 15.59
N ASP A 199 -2.43 -14.52 14.93
CA ASP A 199 -1.67 -14.68 13.68
C ASP A 199 -2.31 -13.82 12.56
N ARG A 200 -1.60 -12.77 12.09
CA ARG A 200 -2.15 -11.77 11.13
C ARG A 200 -2.68 -12.42 9.85
N PHE A 201 -2.01 -13.47 9.41
CA PHE A 201 -2.20 -14.07 8.10
C PHE A 201 -2.98 -15.39 8.11
N ALA A 202 -3.58 -15.78 9.24
CA ALA A 202 -4.28 -17.07 9.37
C ALA A 202 -5.27 -17.34 8.21
N GLY A 203 -5.20 -18.55 7.64
CA GLY A 203 -6.10 -19.03 6.59
C GLY A 203 -5.78 -18.60 5.16
N ARG A 204 -4.65 -17.91 4.91
CA ARG A 204 -4.38 -17.22 3.64
C ARG A 204 -3.34 -17.91 2.76
N LEU A 205 -3.48 -17.72 1.45
CA LEU A 205 -2.42 -17.97 0.48
C LEU A 205 -1.40 -16.82 0.55
N MET A 206 -0.13 -17.17 0.69
CA MET A 206 0.94 -16.25 1.10
C MET A 206 1.90 -15.98 -0.06
N PHE A 207 2.07 -14.70 -0.37
CA PHE A 207 3.02 -14.18 -1.36
C PHE A 207 4.14 -13.44 -0.60
N PRO A 208 5.34 -14.01 -0.50
CA PRO A 208 6.48 -13.33 0.11
C PRO A 208 6.90 -12.11 -0.71
N ILE A 209 7.21 -11.02 -0.03
CA ILE A 209 7.72 -9.78 -0.61
C ILE A 209 9.23 -9.76 -0.35
N CYS A 210 10.02 -9.63 -1.42
CA CYS A 210 11.48 -9.63 -1.34
C CYS A 210 12.08 -8.22 -1.44
N ASP A 211 13.26 -8.04 -0.85
CA ASP A 211 14.15 -6.92 -1.19
C ASP A 211 14.90 -7.19 -2.52
N THR A 212 15.69 -6.23 -3.00
CA THR A 212 16.50 -6.35 -4.24
C THR A 212 17.54 -7.47 -4.19
N GLN A 213 17.81 -8.07 -3.03
CA GLN A 213 18.72 -9.20 -2.86
C GLN A 213 17.97 -10.54 -2.78
N GLY A 214 16.63 -10.54 -2.94
CA GLY A 214 15.79 -11.74 -2.90
C GLY A 214 15.51 -12.26 -1.49
N ARG A 215 15.81 -11.48 -0.44
CA ARG A 215 15.51 -11.84 0.95
C ARG A 215 14.06 -11.47 1.25
N VAL A 216 13.33 -12.34 1.94
CA VAL A 216 11.94 -12.06 2.34
C VAL A 216 11.96 -11.02 3.45
N ILE A 217 11.23 -9.92 3.25
CA ILE A 217 11.12 -8.79 4.19
C ILE A 217 9.70 -8.53 4.68
N ALA A 218 8.70 -9.09 3.98
CA ALA A 218 7.28 -8.95 4.28
C ALA A 218 6.45 -10.00 3.54
N PHE A 219 5.13 -9.97 3.73
CA PHE A 219 4.18 -10.85 3.03
C PHE A 219 2.92 -10.08 2.58
N SER A 220 2.31 -10.55 1.49
CA SER A 220 0.90 -10.31 1.17
C SER A 220 0.12 -11.62 1.32
N GLY A 221 -1.02 -11.59 2.02
CA GLY A 221 -1.89 -12.73 2.30
C GLY A 221 -3.25 -12.58 1.62
N ARG A 222 -3.48 -13.37 0.57
CA ARG A 222 -4.75 -13.43 -0.17
C ARG A 222 -5.84 -14.08 0.67
N VAL A 223 -7.01 -13.44 0.74
CA VAL A 223 -8.22 -14.08 1.28
C VAL A 223 -8.69 -15.18 0.33
N LEU A 224 -8.82 -16.39 0.86
CA LEU A 224 -9.41 -17.54 0.18
C LEU A 224 -10.89 -17.73 0.53
N ASP A 225 -11.30 -17.26 1.71
CA ASP A 225 -12.66 -17.33 2.23
C ASP A 225 -13.19 -15.90 2.50
N PRO A 226 -14.09 -15.38 1.66
CA PRO A 226 -14.62 -14.01 1.79
C PRO A 226 -15.29 -13.71 3.14
N ALA A 227 -15.76 -14.73 3.88
CA ALA A 227 -16.36 -14.52 5.19
C ALA A 227 -15.35 -14.06 6.26
N GLN A 228 -14.05 -14.29 6.06
CA GLN A 228 -13.00 -13.89 7.01
C GLN A 228 -12.61 -12.42 6.88
N SER A 229 -12.80 -11.79 5.72
CA SER A 229 -12.52 -10.37 5.50
C SER A 229 -13.05 -9.88 4.15
N PRO A 230 -13.67 -8.69 4.07
CA PRO A 230 -14.09 -8.09 2.79
C PRO A 230 -12.89 -7.68 1.91
N ALA A 231 -11.69 -7.49 2.48
CA ALA A 231 -10.51 -7.08 1.74
C ALA A 231 -9.86 -8.27 1.01
N LYS A 232 -9.72 -8.19 -0.33
CA LYS A 232 -9.10 -9.23 -1.18
C LYS A 232 -7.71 -9.70 -0.70
N TYR A 233 -6.91 -8.80 -0.12
CA TYR A 233 -5.54 -9.05 0.36
C TYR A 233 -5.29 -8.35 1.70
N VAL A 234 -4.37 -8.88 2.51
CA VAL A 234 -3.80 -8.23 3.70
C VAL A 234 -2.29 -8.21 3.58
N ASN A 235 -1.68 -7.04 3.69
CA ASN A 235 -0.22 -6.86 3.59
C ASN A 235 0.40 -6.71 4.98
N SER A 236 1.70 -7.04 5.11
CA SER A 236 2.50 -6.67 6.28
C SER A 236 2.37 -5.17 6.62
N PRO A 237 2.48 -4.79 7.90
CA PRO A 237 2.62 -3.40 8.30
C PRO A 237 4.02 -2.88 7.94
N GLU A 238 4.25 -1.58 8.05
CA GLU A 238 5.61 -1.02 8.04
C GLU A 238 6.43 -1.63 9.18
N SER A 239 7.67 -2.04 8.91
CA SER A 239 8.61 -2.61 9.88
C SER A 239 9.99 -1.98 9.74
N GLU A 240 11.00 -2.49 10.45
CA GLU A 240 12.40 -2.05 10.26
C GLU A 240 12.91 -2.40 8.85
N ILE A 241 12.62 -3.61 8.38
CA ILE A 241 13.15 -4.16 7.12
C ILE A 241 12.22 -3.95 5.92
N PHE A 242 10.97 -3.50 6.14
CA PHE A 242 9.98 -3.31 5.09
C PHE A 242 9.31 -1.94 5.18
N LYS A 243 9.42 -1.18 4.07
CA LYS A 243 8.68 0.06 3.82
C LYS A 243 7.92 -0.07 2.50
N LYS A 244 6.58 -0.05 2.50
CA LYS A 244 5.76 -0.27 1.30
C LYS A 244 6.10 0.67 0.15
N SER A 245 6.37 1.93 0.48
CA SER A 245 6.76 2.98 -0.47
C SER A 245 8.14 2.80 -1.10
N ARG A 246 8.95 1.83 -0.66
CA ARG A 246 10.34 1.63 -1.13
C ARG A 246 10.62 0.24 -1.70
N VAL A 247 9.57 -0.53 -1.97
CA VAL A 247 9.68 -1.92 -2.44
C VAL A 247 8.75 -2.14 -3.63
N LEU A 248 9.28 -2.72 -4.70
CA LEU A 248 8.53 -3.20 -5.86
C LEU A 248 8.54 -4.73 -5.86
N TYR A 249 7.36 -5.32 -5.97
CA TYR A 249 7.18 -6.76 -6.02
C TYR A 249 7.89 -7.37 -7.24
N ALA A 250 8.50 -8.54 -7.04
CA ALA A 250 9.32 -9.26 -8.02
C ALA A 250 10.53 -8.49 -8.60
N LEU A 251 10.93 -7.34 -8.05
CA LEU A 251 12.11 -6.62 -8.56
C LEU A 251 13.40 -7.45 -8.43
N ASP A 252 13.51 -8.33 -7.43
CA ASP A 252 14.60 -9.30 -7.30
C ASP A 252 14.68 -10.28 -8.48
N GLN A 253 13.52 -10.71 -8.99
CA GLN A 253 13.37 -11.57 -10.16
C GLN A 253 13.59 -10.79 -11.47
N ALA A 254 13.08 -9.56 -11.53
CA ALA A 254 13.02 -8.76 -12.76
C ALA A 254 14.27 -7.94 -13.05
N GLN A 255 15.01 -7.47 -12.04
CA GLN A 255 16.11 -6.50 -12.21
C GLN A 255 17.15 -6.89 -13.27
N ARG A 256 17.56 -8.17 -13.31
CA ARG A 256 18.52 -8.68 -14.30
C ARG A 256 17.95 -8.71 -15.71
N LYS A 257 16.65 -9.03 -15.82
CA LYS A 257 15.93 -9.15 -17.09
C LYS A 257 15.62 -7.77 -17.68
N ILE A 258 15.29 -6.80 -16.83
CA ILE A 258 15.19 -5.37 -17.17
C ILE A 258 16.54 -4.86 -17.68
N VAL A 259 17.65 -5.08 -16.94
CA VAL A 259 18.98 -4.58 -17.35
C VAL A 259 19.47 -5.20 -18.66
N ALA A 260 19.10 -6.46 -18.95
CA ALA A 260 19.42 -7.13 -20.21
C ALA A 260 18.43 -6.82 -21.36
N ALA A 261 17.33 -6.10 -21.11
CA ALA A 261 16.33 -5.79 -22.12
C ALA A 261 16.75 -4.60 -23.02
N PRO A 262 16.27 -4.55 -24.29
CA PRO A 262 16.35 -3.33 -25.10
C PRO A 262 15.80 -2.13 -24.34
N HIS A 263 16.50 -0.99 -24.42
CA HIS A 263 16.16 0.26 -23.72
C HIS A 263 15.99 0.13 -22.19
N ARG A 264 16.45 -0.98 -21.60
CA ARG A 264 16.25 -1.38 -20.21
C ARG A 264 14.79 -1.15 -19.78
N GLU A 265 13.84 -1.61 -20.61
CA GLU A 265 12.42 -1.36 -20.43
C GLU A 265 11.79 -2.34 -19.42
N ALA A 266 11.20 -1.80 -18.34
CA ALA A 266 10.42 -2.56 -17.36
C ALA A 266 8.92 -2.57 -17.69
N ILE A 267 8.20 -3.60 -17.25
CA ILE A 267 6.73 -3.61 -17.24
C ILE A 267 6.27 -3.32 -15.81
N VAL A 268 5.31 -2.42 -15.62
CA VAL A 268 4.74 -2.09 -14.30
C VAL A 268 3.26 -2.44 -14.29
N CYS A 269 2.88 -3.35 -13.42
CA CYS A 269 1.51 -3.80 -13.19
C CYS A 269 0.99 -3.31 -11.83
N GLU A 270 -0.32 -3.45 -11.58
CA GLU A 270 -0.93 -3.06 -10.29
C GLU A 270 -0.77 -4.11 -9.19
N GLY A 271 -0.96 -5.41 -9.51
CA GLY A 271 -1.00 -6.49 -8.53
C GLY A 271 0.11 -7.53 -8.64
N GLN A 272 0.37 -8.22 -7.52
CA GLN A 272 1.33 -9.35 -7.48
C GLN A 272 0.92 -10.53 -8.38
N ILE A 273 -0.38 -10.82 -8.55
CA ILE A 273 -0.84 -11.92 -9.41
C ILE A 273 -0.55 -11.61 -10.89
N ASP A 274 -0.72 -10.37 -11.30
CA ASP A 274 -0.45 -9.90 -12.67
C ASP A 274 1.04 -10.02 -13.00
N VAL A 275 1.89 -9.65 -12.05
CA VAL A 275 3.35 -9.85 -12.16
C VAL A 275 3.71 -11.34 -12.20
N ILE A 276 3.13 -12.17 -11.32
CA ILE A 276 3.37 -13.62 -11.33
C ILE A 276 2.96 -14.23 -12.68
N ARG A 277 1.80 -13.85 -13.23
CA ARG A 277 1.37 -14.27 -14.57
C ARG A 277 2.35 -13.82 -15.63
N CYS A 278 2.75 -12.55 -15.62
CA CYS A 278 3.71 -12.02 -16.59
C CYS A 278 4.98 -12.87 -16.60
N HIS A 279 5.55 -13.16 -15.44
CA HIS A 279 6.73 -14.04 -15.32
C HIS A 279 6.46 -15.49 -15.74
N ALA A 280 5.28 -16.04 -15.46
CA ALA A 280 4.89 -17.38 -15.90
C ALA A 280 4.76 -17.48 -17.44
N CYS A 281 4.34 -16.40 -18.10
CA CYS A 281 4.22 -16.30 -19.56
C CYS A 281 5.49 -15.74 -20.24
N GLY A 282 6.63 -15.67 -19.54
CA GLY A 282 7.93 -15.25 -20.09
C GLY A 282 8.22 -13.74 -20.07
N PHE A 283 7.26 -12.91 -19.64
CA PHE A 283 7.42 -11.47 -19.41
C PHE A 283 8.10 -11.19 -18.05
N ASP A 284 9.29 -11.77 -17.86
CA ASP A 284 10.13 -11.75 -16.65
C ASP A 284 10.60 -10.35 -16.18
N ARG A 285 10.13 -9.28 -16.81
CA ARG A 285 10.52 -7.88 -16.58
C ARG A 285 9.40 -7.06 -15.89
N ALA A 286 8.38 -7.74 -15.38
CA ALA A 286 7.25 -7.15 -14.69
C ALA A 286 7.52 -6.91 -13.20
N VAL A 287 7.01 -5.80 -12.68
CA VAL A 287 7.04 -5.42 -11.25
C VAL A 287 5.74 -4.74 -10.85
N ALA A 288 5.41 -4.70 -9.56
CA ALA A 288 4.21 -4.01 -9.06
C ALA A 288 4.42 -3.30 -7.72
N SER A 289 3.67 -2.23 -7.46
CA SER A 289 3.49 -1.66 -6.13
C SER A 289 2.62 -2.58 -5.25
N GLN A 290 2.77 -2.53 -3.93
CA GLN A 290 2.17 -3.53 -3.02
C GLN A 290 0.89 -3.05 -2.34
N GLY A 291 -0.19 -2.95 -3.13
CA GLY A 291 -1.52 -2.55 -2.66
C GLY A 291 -1.55 -1.13 -2.11
N THR A 292 -0.77 -0.24 -2.74
CA THR A 292 -0.66 1.19 -2.46
C THR A 292 -0.41 1.91 -3.77
N ALA A 293 -0.76 3.19 -3.85
CA ALA A 293 -0.34 4.04 -4.97
C ALA A 293 1.19 3.98 -5.19
N PHE A 294 1.61 4.03 -6.46
CA PHE A 294 3.01 4.11 -6.85
C PHE A 294 3.63 5.42 -6.34
N THR A 295 4.91 5.40 -5.98
CA THR A 295 5.57 6.54 -5.29
C THR A 295 6.83 7.02 -6.01
N GLU A 296 7.30 8.22 -5.68
CA GLU A 296 8.60 8.73 -6.15
C GLU A 296 9.77 7.82 -5.74
N GLU A 297 9.69 7.19 -4.57
CA GLU A 297 10.70 6.25 -4.09
C GLU A 297 10.71 4.96 -4.91
N HIS A 298 9.54 4.47 -5.36
CA HIS A 298 9.45 3.38 -6.35
C HIS A 298 10.08 3.79 -7.69
N ALA A 299 9.83 5.01 -8.17
CA ALA A 299 10.46 5.52 -9.40
C ALA A 299 11.99 5.64 -9.25
N ARG A 300 12.49 6.17 -8.12
CA ARG A 300 13.92 6.25 -7.78
C ARG A 300 14.58 4.88 -7.62
N LEU A 301 13.82 3.86 -7.19
CA LEU A 301 14.28 2.48 -7.14
C LEU A 301 14.36 1.89 -8.55
N LEU A 302 13.28 2.01 -9.33
CA LEU A 302 13.17 1.46 -10.67
C LEU A 302 14.20 2.08 -11.64
N LYS A 303 14.46 3.39 -11.57
CA LYS A 303 15.42 4.11 -12.42
C LYS A 303 16.86 3.57 -12.34
N ARG A 304 17.22 2.85 -11.27
CA ARG A 304 18.54 2.21 -11.13
C ARG A 304 18.71 1.07 -12.13
N TYR A 305 17.62 0.37 -12.44
CA TYR A 305 17.56 -0.83 -13.26
C TYR A 305 17.02 -0.55 -14.67
N ALA A 306 16.02 0.33 -14.76
CA ALA A 306 15.25 0.61 -15.96
C ALA A 306 15.55 2.01 -16.50
N ASP A 307 15.73 2.12 -17.83
CA ASP A 307 15.81 3.42 -18.50
C ASP A 307 14.47 3.87 -19.10
N SER A 308 13.53 2.95 -19.30
CA SER A 308 12.17 3.18 -19.80
C SER A 308 11.16 2.23 -19.12
N ALA A 309 9.86 2.50 -19.22
CA ALA A 309 8.82 1.65 -18.65
C ALA A 309 7.55 1.59 -19.52
N VAL A 310 6.87 0.44 -19.48
CA VAL A 310 5.50 0.26 -19.96
C VAL A 310 4.60 0.07 -18.74
N LEU A 311 3.56 0.88 -18.63
CA LEU A 311 2.47 0.66 -17.67
C LEU A 311 1.45 -0.28 -18.29
N LEU A 312 1.09 -1.32 -17.56
CA LEU A 312 0.08 -2.30 -17.96
C LEU A 312 -0.85 -2.54 -16.76
N PHE A 313 -1.88 -1.71 -16.71
CA PHE A 313 -2.83 -1.59 -15.60
C PHE A 313 -4.20 -2.13 -16.03
N ASP A 314 -5.14 -2.26 -15.09
CA ASP A 314 -6.44 -2.87 -15.36
C ASP A 314 -7.24 -2.04 -16.39
N GLY A 315 -8.00 -2.70 -17.26
CA GLY A 315 -8.75 -2.05 -18.35
C GLY A 315 -9.94 -1.18 -17.92
N ASP A 316 -10.11 -0.91 -16.62
CA ASP A 316 -11.21 -0.12 -16.06
C ASP A 316 -10.84 1.37 -15.86
N ALA A 317 -11.79 2.15 -15.32
CA ALA A 317 -11.58 3.59 -15.11
C ALA A 317 -10.57 3.91 -13.99
N ALA A 318 -10.41 3.02 -12.99
CA ALA A 318 -9.44 3.18 -11.92
C ALA A 318 -8.03 2.89 -12.44
N GLY A 319 -7.84 1.80 -13.20
CA GLY A 319 -6.56 1.47 -13.84
C GLY A 319 -6.08 2.58 -14.80
N ARG A 320 -6.98 3.17 -15.61
CA ARG A 320 -6.63 4.34 -16.46
C ARG A 320 -6.17 5.56 -15.65
N LYS A 321 -6.90 5.93 -14.58
CA LYS A 321 -6.50 7.02 -13.66
C LYS A 321 -5.16 6.71 -12.98
N ALA A 322 -4.96 5.47 -12.52
CA ALA A 322 -3.75 5.01 -11.87
C ALA A 322 -2.54 5.00 -12.82
N ALA A 323 -2.72 4.68 -14.10
CA ALA A 323 -1.69 4.71 -15.12
C ALA A 323 -1.21 6.15 -15.39
N ILE A 324 -2.13 7.12 -15.51
CA ILE A 324 -1.76 8.56 -15.66
C ILE A 324 -0.96 9.05 -14.43
N ARG A 325 -1.47 8.77 -13.22
CA ARG A 325 -0.82 9.10 -11.94
C ARG A 325 0.60 8.51 -11.85
N THR A 326 0.75 7.23 -12.19
CA THR A 326 2.04 6.51 -12.14
C THR A 326 3.00 7.01 -13.23
N GLY A 327 2.48 7.30 -14.42
CA GLY A 327 3.23 7.87 -15.53
C GLY A 327 3.84 9.22 -15.17
N ALA A 328 3.07 10.14 -14.57
CA ALA A 328 3.58 11.43 -14.11
C ALA A 328 4.75 11.30 -13.12
N ILE A 329 4.68 10.35 -12.18
CA ILE A 329 5.73 10.09 -11.18
C ILE A 329 7.01 9.54 -11.84
N LEU A 330 6.87 8.59 -12.77
CA LEU A 330 8.00 8.04 -13.54
C LEU A 330 8.63 9.10 -14.46
N LEU A 331 7.82 10.00 -15.03
CA LEU A 331 8.26 11.06 -15.93
C LEU A 331 9.09 12.09 -15.18
N ALA A 332 8.68 12.46 -13.96
CA ALA A 332 9.44 13.32 -13.06
C ALA A 332 10.77 12.68 -12.60
N ALA A 333 10.83 11.34 -12.56
CA ALA A 333 12.07 10.58 -12.31
C ALA A 333 12.96 10.40 -13.56
N GLY A 334 12.57 10.91 -14.73
CA GLY A 334 13.34 10.79 -15.97
C GLY A 334 13.32 9.39 -16.59
N ILE A 335 12.20 8.67 -16.43
CA ILE A 335 11.89 7.42 -17.13
C ILE A 335 10.84 7.76 -18.22
N PRO A 336 11.11 7.57 -19.52
CA PRO A 336 10.07 7.63 -20.55
C PRO A 336 9.06 6.50 -20.37
N ILE A 337 7.78 6.80 -20.57
CA ILE A 337 6.67 5.88 -20.30
C ILE A 337 5.84 5.65 -21.55
N ARG A 338 5.49 4.39 -21.78
CA ARG A 338 4.38 3.98 -22.65
C ARG A 338 3.26 3.34 -21.81
N VAL A 339 2.03 3.37 -22.29
CA VAL A 339 0.87 2.76 -21.64
C VAL A 339 0.27 1.72 -22.57
N ALA A 340 0.32 0.47 -22.12
CA ALA A 340 -0.32 -0.67 -22.75
C ALA A 340 -1.76 -0.76 -22.24
N SER A 341 -2.74 -0.74 -23.14
CA SER A 341 -4.16 -0.73 -22.79
C SER A 341 -4.78 -2.11 -22.97
N LEU A 342 -5.45 -2.60 -21.93
CA LEU A 342 -6.26 -3.82 -21.96
C LEU A 342 -7.72 -3.50 -22.27
N ALA A 343 -8.49 -4.51 -22.69
CA ALA A 343 -9.92 -4.39 -22.90
C ALA A 343 -10.67 -4.14 -21.56
N GLN A 344 -11.85 -3.52 -21.63
CA GLN A 344 -12.60 -3.17 -20.42
C GLN A 344 -12.96 -4.42 -19.60
N GLY A 345 -12.58 -4.39 -18.31
CA GLY A 345 -12.79 -5.50 -17.38
C GLY A 345 -11.77 -6.65 -17.50
N GLU A 346 -10.68 -6.47 -18.27
CA GLU A 346 -9.53 -7.38 -18.26
C GLU A 346 -8.37 -6.81 -17.44
N ASP A 347 -7.72 -7.71 -16.70
CA ASP A 347 -6.45 -7.55 -15.99
C ASP A 347 -5.37 -8.40 -16.69
N PRO A 348 -4.06 -8.18 -16.44
CA PRO A 348 -3.01 -8.97 -17.09
C PRO A 348 -3.11 -10.48 -16.83
N ASP A 349 -3.61 -10.90 -15.66
CA ASP A 349 -3.85 -12.32 -15.37
C ASP A 349 -4.91 -12.97 -16.26
N SER A 350 -6.09 -12.35 -16.35
CA SER A 350 -7.21 -12.87 -17.14
C SER A 350 -6.95 -12.76 -18.64
N PHE A 351 -6.23 -11.73 -19.11
CA PHE A 351 -5.81 -11.64 -20.50
C PHE A 351 -4.91 -12.82 -20.89
N LEU A 352 -3.81 -13.04 -20.15
CA LEU A 352 -2.81 -14.08 -20.45
C LEU A 352 -3.28 -15.51 -20.16
N ARG A 353 -4.39 -15.71 -19.44
CA ARG A 353 -5.06 -17.03 -19.36
C ARG A 353 -6.00 -17.31 -20.54
N LYS A 354 -6.53 -16.29 -21.19
CA LYS A 354 -7.43 -16.42 -22.36
C LYS A 354 -6.70 -16.41 -23.70
N ASN A 355 -5.57 -15.70 -23.76
CA ASN A 355 -4.86 -15.35 -25.01
C ASN A 355 -3.41 -15.86 -24.97
N PRO A 356 -2.83 -16.21 -26.13
CA PRO A 356 -1.44 -16.66 -26.20
C PRO A 356 -0.46 -15.49 -25.94
N PRO A 357 0.77 -15.75 -25.46
CA PRO A 357 1.76 -14.72 -25.13
C PRO A 357 2.05 -13.72 -26.27
N GLU A 358 1.98 -14.16 -27.52
CA GLU A 358 2.20 -13.32 -28.71
C GLU A 358 1.18 -12.17 -28.81
N ALA A 359 -0.07 -12.41 -28.40
CA ALA A 359 -1.11 -11.38 -28.36
C ALA A 359 -0.82 -10.32 -27.30
N PHE A 360 -0.24 -10.72 -26.16
CA PHE A 360 0.17 -9.82 -25.10
C PHE A 360 1.44 -9.04 -25.47
N GLN A 361 2.41 -9.68 -26.13
CA GLN A 361 3.59 -8.99 -26.68
C GLN A 361 3.14 -7.90 -27.66
N LYS A 362 2.16 -8.18 -28.54
CA LYS A 362 1.58 -7.16 -29.42
C LYS A 362 1.00 -5.96 -28.65
N ILE A 363 0.30 -6.18 -27.54
CA ILE A 363 -0.21 -5.09 -26.67
C ILE A 363 0.93 -4.24 -26.07
N LEU A 364 2.08 -4.85 -25.75
CA LEU A 364 3.28 -4.13 -25.30
C LEU A 364 4.00 -3.39 -26.43
N ASP A 365 3.95 -3.91 -27.66
CA ASP A 365 4.53 -3.27 -28.84
C ASP A 365 3.69 -2.06 -29.28
N ASP A 366 2.36 -2.23 -29.37
CA ASP A 366 1.36 -1.21 -29.70
C ASP A 366 1.15 -0.18 -28.56
N ALA A 367 1.83 -0.32 -27.41
CA ALA A 367 1.67 0.56 -26.25
C ALA A 367 2.03 2.02 -26.58
N THR A 368 1.10 2.93 -26.26
CA THR A 368 1.10 4.35 -26.69
C THR A 368 1.89 5.24 -25.73
N GLY A 369 2.30 6.44 -26.17
CA GLY A 369 2.92 7.43 -25.29
C GLY A 369 1.95 7.92 -24.20
N LEU A 370 2.48 8.31 -23.03
CA LEU A 370 1.69 8.81 -21.91
C LEU A 370 0.79 10.01 -22.29
N ILE A 371 1.25 10.89 -23.18
CA ILE A 371 0.51 12.08 -23.60
C ILE A 371 -0.68 11.72 -24.51
N PRO A 372 -0.52 10.96 -25.61
CA PRO A 372 -1.64 10.40 -26.37
C PRO A 372 -2.67 9.69 -25.49
N PHE A 373 -2.21 8.84 -24.56
CA PHE A 373 -3.09 8.12 -23.63
C PHE A 373 -3.89 9.07 -22.72
N HIS A 374 -3.22 10.08 -22.14
CA HIS A 374 -3.88 11.06 -21.26
C HIS A 374 -4.89 11.93 -22.02
N VAL A 375 -4.54 12.41 -23.22
CA VAL A 375 -5.47 13.17 -24.08
C VAL A 375 -6.68 12.32 -24.49
N ALA A 376 -6.46 11.06 -24.88
CA ALA A 376 -7.56 10.15 -25.24
C ALA A 376 -8.50 9.93 -24.04
N HIS A 377 -7.95 9.62 -22.87
CA HIS A 377 -8.75 9.39 -21.67
C HIS A 377 -9.57 10.61 -21.22
N LEU A 378 -9.01 11.81 -21.28
CA LEU A 378 -9.76 13.03 -20.93
C LEU A 378 -10.85 13.34 -21.96
N ARG A 379 -10.62 13.03 -23.25
CA ARG A 379 -11.66 13.16 -24.29
C ARG A 379 -12.84 12.20 -24.07
N GLU A 380 -12.63 11.00 -23.52
CA GLU A 380 -13.71 10.07 -23.17
C GLU A 380 -14.64 10.59 -22.08
N GLN A 381 -14.19 11.54 -21.26
CA GLN A 381 -14.95 12.12 -20.14
C GLN A 381 -15.76 13.36 -20.52
N GLU A 382 -15.52 13.92 -21.71
CA GLU A 382 -16.12 15.19 -22.16
C GLU A 382 -17.32 14.94 -23.06
N ALA A 383 -18.47 15.58 -22.75
CA ALA A 383 -19.69 15.44 -23.56
C ALA A 383 -19.55 16.04 -24.97
N ASP A 384 -18.78 17.13 -25.09
CA ASP A 384 -18.25 17.63 -26.37
C ASP A 384 -16.74 17.89 -26.22
N PRO A 385 -15.88 16.92 -26.61
CA PRO A 385 -14.43 17.03 -26.50
C PRO A 385 -13.80 18.05 -27.47
N ARG A 386 -14.60 18.68 -28.34
CA ARG A 386 -14.16 19.71 -29.29
C ARG A 386 -14.59 21.12 -28.86
N SER A 387 -15.43 21.24 -27.84
CA SER A 387 -15.78 22.54 -27.26
C SER A 387 -14.55 23.26 -26.72
N GLU A 388 -14.52 24.60 -26.81
CA GLU A 388 -13.39 25.40 -26.32
C GLU A 388 -13.10 25.15 -24.83
N GLY A 389 -14.16 24.94 -24.03
CA GLY A 389 -14.05 24.61 -22.62
C GLY A 389 -13.42 23.23 -22.35
N ALA A 390 -13.76 22.21 -23.13
CA ALA A 390 -13.13 20.89 -23.04
C ALA A 390 -11.66 20.95 -23.47
N LEU A 391 -11.36 21.61 -24.60
CA LEU A 391 -9.98 21.80 -25.06
C LEU A 391 -9.10 22.50 -24.01
N GLY A 392 -9.61 23.54 -23.36
CA GLY A 392 -8.93 24.23 -22.26
C GLY A 392 -8.68 23.33 -21.04
N ARG A 393 -9.66 22.54 -20.60
CA ARG A 393 -9.51 21.58 -19.49
C ARG A 393 -8.50 20.48 -19.82
N ILE A 394 -8.61 19.89 -21.01
CA ILE A 394 -7.70 18.82 -21.48
C ILE A 394 -6.26 19.37 -21.54
N ALA A 395 -6.06 20.53 -22.16
CA ALA A 395 -4.74 21.17 -22.24
C ALA A 395 -4.16 21.41 -20.84
N ALA A 396 -4.93 22.01 -19.91
CA ALA A 396 -4.45 22.29 -18.56
C ALA A 396 -4.01 21.02 -17.79
N ALA A 397 -4.78 19.93 -17.87
CA ALA A 397 -4.44 18.66 -17.20
C ALA A 397 -3.21 17.97 -17.82
N VAL A 398 -3.08 18.00 -19.14
CA VAL A 398 -1.91 17.46 -19.85
C VAL A 398 -0.65 18.30 -19.56
N LEU A 399 -0.77 19.63 -19.54
CA LEU A 399 0.34 20.53 -19.21
C LEU A 399 0.83 20.35 -17.76
N GLN A 400 -0.05 20.07 -16.80
CA GLN A 400 0.36 19.69 -15.43
C GLN A 400 1.21 18.41 -15.41
N THR A 401 0.93 17.44 -16.29
CA THR A 401 1.75 16.22 -16.44
C THR A 401 3.11 16.56 -17.05
N ILE A 402 3.13 17.39 -18.09
CA ILE A 402 4.35 17.82 -18.79
C ILE A 402 5.27 18.67 -17.88
N ALA A 403 4.71 19.55 -17.05
CA ALA A 403 5.46 20.38 -16.10
C ALA A 403 6.27 19.57 -15.06
N GLY A 404 5.87 18.32 -14.79
CA GLY A 404 6.65 17.41 -13.95
C GLY A 404 7.95 16.91 -14.62
N CYS A 405 8.07 17.02 -15.95
CA CYS A 405 9.21 16.50 -16.70
C CYS A 405 10.45 17.39 -16.58
N ARG A 406 11.55 16.81 -16.09
CA ARG A 406 12.84 17.50 -15.91
C ARG A 406 13.74 17.52 -17.15
N ASN A 407 13.34 16.86 -18.24
CA ASN A 407 14.13 16.78 -19.47
C ASN A 407 13.48 17.67 -20.54
N GLU A 408 14.11 18.79 -20.86
CA GLU A 408 13.57 19.78 -21.81
C GLU A 408 13.36 19.22 -23.24
N VAL A 409 14.17 18.25 -23.68
CA VAL A 409 13.97 17.61 -24.99
C VAL A 409 12.72 16.75 -24.99
N HIS A 410 12.48 16.00 -23.91
CA HIS A 410 11.23 15.24 -23.75
C HIS A 410 10.03 16.18 -23.57
N LYS A 411 10.21 17.29 -22.83
CA LYS A 411 9.18 18.31 -22.62
C LYS A 411 8.72 18.94 -23.95
N ALA A 412 9.67 19.36 -24.79
CA ALA A 412 9.39 19.86 -26.13
C ALA A 412 8.67 18.83 -27.02
N ARG A 413 9.15 17.57 -27.03
CA ARG A 413 8.50 16.46 -27.75
C ARG A 413 7.04 16.27 -27.33
N MET A 414 6.76 16.30 -26.02
CA MET A 414 5.40 16.16 -25.47
C MET A 414 4.51 17.38 -25.74
N LEU A 415 5.06 18.59 -25.76
CA LEU A 415 4.33 19.80 -26.15
C LEU A 415 3.92 19.76 -27.62
N GLN A 416 4.85 19.38 -28.51
CA GLN A 416 4.56 19.19 -29.94
C GLN A 416 3.45 18.13 -30.14
N GLU A 417 3.58 16.97 -29.48
CA GLU A 417 2.57 15.90 -29.54
C GLU A 417 1.20 16.37 -29.00
N THR A 418 1.18 17.16 -27.92
CA THR A 418 -0.06 17.77 -27.40
C THR A 418 -0.67 18.78 -28.38
N ALA A 419 0.16 19.62 -29.01
CA ALA A 419 -0.26 20.60 -30.01
C ALA A 419 -0.93 19.93 -31.22
N GLU A 420 -0.30 18.87 -31.73
CA GLU A 420 -0.82 18.05 -32.83
C GLU A 420 -2.14 17.35 -32.45
N LEU A 421 -2.20 16.72 -31.26
CA LEU A 421 -3.39 16.00 -30.79
C LEU A 421 -4.59 16.92 -30.53
N LEU A 422 -4.37 18.13 -30.01
CA LEU A 422 -5.42 19.10 -29.69
C LEU A 422 -5.74 20.07 -30.83
N ALA A 423 -4.94 20.09 -31.90
CA ALA A 423 -4.99 21.07 -32.99
C ALA A 423 -4.85 22.54 -32.50
N ILE A 424 -3.97 22.75 -31.50
CA ILE A 424 -3.67 24.06 -30.89
C ILE A 424 -2.23 24.43 -31.23
N PRO A 425 -1.89 25.70 -31.57
CA PRO A 425 -0.51 26.10 -31.80
C PRO A 425 0.39 25.84 -30.58
N GLU A 426 1.54 25.18 -30.79
CA GLU A 426 2.51 24.87 -29.73
C GLU A 426 2.92 26.11 -28.94
N SER A 427 3.06 27.26 -29.61
CA SER A 427 3.39 28.54 -28.97
C SER A 427 2.38 29.00 -27.92
N ALA A 428 1.10 28.61 -28.03
CA ALA A 428 0.11 28.88 -27.00
C ALA A 428 0.29 27.94 -25.80
N LEU A 429 0.53 26.65 -26.05
CA LEU A 429 0.80 25.66 -25.00
C LEU A 429 2.09 25.97 -24.20
N VAL A 430 3.12 26.54 -24.84
CA VAL A 430 4.34 27.01 -24.17
C VAL A 430 4.07 28.15 -23.17
N VAL A 431 3.17 29.08 -23.50
CA VAL A 431 2.77 30.17 -22.61
C VAL A 431 1.99 29.64 -21.42
N GLU A 432 1.00 28.77 -21.66
CA GLU A 432 0.20 28.13 -20.60
C GLU A 432 1.07 27.27 -19.68
N LEU A 433 1.99 26.46 -20.25
CA LEU A 433 2.95 25.66 -19.47
C LEU A 433 3.79 26.52 -18.53
N SER A 434 4.27 27.67 -19.01
CA SER A 434 5.06 28.60 -18.19
C SER A 434 4.28 29.09 -16.97
N GLY A 435 2.97 29.34 -17.14
CA GLY A 435 2.06 29.67 -16.04
C GLY A 435 1.84 28.51 -15.07
N VAL A 436 1.69 27.28 -15.58
CA VAL A 436 1.56 26.05 -14.76
C VAL A 436 2.83 25.79 -13.94
N GLU A 437 4.02 25.87 -14.55
CA GLU A 437 5.31 25.70 -13.87
C GLU A 437 5.51 26.75 -12.75
N GLU A 438 5.14 28.02 -13.00
CA GLU A 438 5.18 29.04 -11.95
C GLU A 438 4.18 28.79 -10.82
N ALA A 439 2.96 28.35 -11.13
CA ALA A 439 1.97 27.99 -10.10
C ALA A 439 2.45 26.83 -9.21
N LEU A 440 3.01 25.78 -9.82
CA LEU A 440 3.59 24.63 -9.12
C LEU A 440 4.78 25.04 -8.23
N ARG A 441 5.68 25.90 -8.73
CA ARG A 441 6.81 26.43 -7.93
C ARG A 441 6.32 27.19 -6.70
N ARG A 442 5.35 28.09 -6.85
CA ARG A 442 4.73 28.84 -5.73
C ARG A 442 4.04 27.91 -4.72
N GLN A 443 3.45 26.81 -5.19
CA GLN A 443 2.86 25.79 -4.32
C GLN A 443 3.93 25.03 -3.51
N GLN A 444 5.04 24.62 -4.13
CA GLN A 444 6.15 23.96 -3.46
C GLN A 444 6.80 24.85 -2.40
N GLU A 445 7.13 26.11 -2.73
CA GLU A 445 7.67 27.08 -1.77
C GLU A 445 6.73 27.30 -0.56
N SER A 446 5.41 27.23 -0.77
CA SER A 446 4.41 27.34 0.31
C SER A 446 4.39 26.10 1.21
N LEU A 447 4.56 24.90 0.65
CA LEU A 447 4.66 23.66 1.41
C LEU A 447 5.94 23.61 2.24
N GLU A 448 7.10 23.90 1.65
CA GLU A 448 8.41 23.91 2.34
C GLU A 448 8.44 24.87 3.54
N ARG A 449 7.88 26.08 3.38
CA ARG A 449 7.73 27.05 4.47
C ARG A 449 6.88 26.51 5.63
N ARG A 450 5.82 25.75 5.32
CA ARG A 450 4.93 25.14 6.34
C ARG A 450 5.58 23.97 7.04
N GLU A 451 6.37 23.16 6.32
CA GLU A 451 7.12 22.05 6.91
C GLU A 451 8.24 22.54 7.82
N SER A 452 8.97 23.59 7.41
CA SER A 452 10.00 24.23 8.24
C SER A 452 9.41 24.79 9.53
N ALA A 453 8.30 25.55 9.45
CA ALA A 453 7.60 26.05 10.63
C ALA A 453 7.10 24.92 11.56
N ARG A 454 6.70 23.77 11.01
CA ARG A 454 6.26 22.60 11.80
C ARG A 454 7.44 21.90 12.48
N ALA A 455 8.60 21.81 11.83
CA ALA A 455 9.82 21.25 12.41
C ALA A 455 10.34 22.09 13.58
N GLU A 456 10.37 23.43 13.43
CA GLU A 456 10.76 24.36 14.48
C GLU A 456 9.85 24.28 15.72
N ALA A 457 8.54 24.10 15.52
CA ALA A 457 7.58 23.90 16.61
C ALA A 457 7.81 22.57 17.36
N SER A 458 8.16 21.50 16.65
CA SER A 458 8.40 20.17 17.24
C SER A 458 9.69 20.10 18.07
N GLY A 459 10.72 20.88 17.71
CA GLY A 459 12.02 20.87 18.40
C GLY A 459 12.00 21.44 19.82
N ARG A 460 11.00 22.25 20.18
CA ARG A 460 10.93 22.95 21.49
C ARG A 460 10.21 22.16 22.59
N GLY A 461 9.63 20.99 22.29
CA GLY A 461 8.77 20.23 23.22
C GLY A 461 9.48 19.28 24.19
N ALA A 462 10.78 19.01 24.02
CA ALA A 462 11.47 17.89 24.67
C ALA A 462 12.16 18.23 26.01
N ALA A 463 11.53 19.02 26.89
CA ALA A 463 12.18 19.47 28.15
C ALA A 463 11.25 19.71 29.35
N ARG A 464 10.44 18.71 29.75
CA ARG A 464 10.07 18.36 31.16
C ARG A 464 8.87 17.43 31.22
N ALA A 465 9.01 16.32 31.93
CA ALA A 465 7.91 15.53 32.47
C ALA A 465 8.31 14.96 33.84
N PRO A 466 7.55 15.19 34.92
CA PRO A 466 7.64 14.41 36.15
C PRO A 466 6.79 13.13 36.07
N ALA A 467 7.13 12.15 36.92
CA ALA A 467 6.61 10.79 36.94
C ALA A 467 5.24 10.65 37.67
N PRO A 468 4.53 9.50 37.56
CA PRO A 468 3.12 9.38 37.93
C PRO A 468 2.87 8.95 39.38
N ALA A 469 1.64 9.15 39.86
CA ALA A 469 1.09 8.52 41.06
C ALA A 469 -0.20 7.75 40.73
N SER A 470 -0.41 6.63 41.44
CA SER A 470 -1.43 5.61 41.21
C SER A 470 -2.73 5.83 41.98
N GLY A 471 -3.85 5.34 41.45
CA GLY A 471 -5.11 5.14 42.19
C GLY A 471 -6.30 4.86 41.29
N PHE A 472 -6.81 3.63 41.32
CA PHE A 472 -8.18 3.30 40.88
C PHE A 472 -9.12 3.52 42.08
N ASP A 473 -10.35 4.00 41.85
CA ASP A 473 -11.55 3.17 42.07
C ASP A 473 -12.87 3.87 41.68
N GLU A 474 -13.82 3.02 41.30
CA GLU A 474 -15.28 3.14 41.12
C GLU A 474 -15.95 4.40 40.54
N ALA A 475 -16.92 4.15 39.64
CA ALA A 475 -17.79 5.13 39.01
C ALA A 475 -19.26 4.96 39.44
N PRO A 476 -19.99 6.04 39.75
CA PRO A 476 -21.45 6.07 39.78
C PRO A 476 -22.04 6.56 38.44
N PRO A 477 -23.34 6.31 38.16
CA PRO A 477 -23.96 6.60 36.86
C PRO A 477 -24.33 8.08 36.68
N PHE A 478 -24.46 8.50 35.42
CA PHE A 478 -25.07 9.77 35.03
C PHE A 478 -26.51 9.54 34.56
N ASP A 479 -27.44 10.29 35.14
CA ASP A 479 -28.83 10.39 34.69
C ASP A 479 -29.21 11.85 34.40
N GLU A 480 -30.18 11.98 33.49
CA GLU A 480 -31.00 13.14 33.07
C GLU A 480 -30.47 14.22 32.08
N PRO A 481 -31.31 14.59 31.07
CA PRO A 481 -31.00 15.54 29.99
C PRO A 481 -31.77 16.89 30.08
N MET A 482 -31.35 17.91 29.31
CA MET A 482 -32.15 19.10 28.90
C MET A 482 -31.27 20.04 28.02
N VAL A 483 -31.73 20.86 27.06
CA VAL A 483 -33.08 21.29 26.60
C VAL A 483 -33.04 21.52 25.07
N ALA A 484 -34.17 21.37 24.36
CA ALA A 484 -34.38 21.92 23.01
C ALA A 484 -35.03 23.31 23.08
N LEU A 485 -34.82 24.17 22.06
CA LEU A 485 -35.58 25.43 21.91
C LEU A 485 -36.01 25.62 20.45
N ASP A 486 -37.24 26.11 20.30
CA ASP A 486 -38.09 25.99 19.10
C ASP A 486 -37.86 27.03 17.99
N GLU A 487 -38.49 26.74 16.85
CA GLU A 487 -38.73 27.64 15.72
C GLU A 487 -39.85 28.66 16.02
N ALA A 488 -39.70 29.90 15.54
CA ALA A 488 -40.74 30.72 14.87
C ALA A 488 -40.27 32.19 14.77
N ASP A 489 -40.25 32.80 13.57
CA ASP A 489 -41.40 33.55 13.05
C ASP A 489 -41.13 34.10 11.63
N ALA A 490 -42.17 34.54 10.92
CA ALA A 490 -42.10 34.87 9.48
C ALA A 490 -42.63 36.27 9.09
N ALA A 491 -42.28 36.67 7.85
CA ALA A 491 -42.85 37.75 7.00
C ALA A 491 -42.43 39.22 7.21
N GLY A 492 -42.18 39.95 6.11
CA GLY A 492 -41.94 41.41 6.12
C GLY A 492 -41.29 42.04 4.86
N VAL A 493 -42.07 42.21 3.78
CA VAL A 493 -41.77 42.82 2.46
C VAL A 493 -40.97 44.15 2.47
N GLY A 494 -40.08 44.38 1.47
CA GLY A 494 -39.64 45.73 1.07
C GLY A 494 -38.61 45.80 -0.08
N VAL A 495 -38.88 46.55 -1.15
CA VAL A 495 -37.98 46.75 -2.33
C VAL A 495 -37.63 48.23 -2.51
N SER A 496 -36.34 48.59 -2.56
CA SER A 496 -35.84 49.74 -3.36
C SER A 496 -34.30 49.87 -3.44
N GLY A 497 -33.76 49.88 -4.67
CA GLY A 497 -32.91 50.95 -5.22
C GLY A 497 -31.53 51.34 -4.61
N ALA A 498 -30.51 51.22 -5.47
CA ALA A 498 -29.37 52.15 -5.64
C ALA A 498 -28.16 52.12 -4.66
N GLY A 499 -27.18 51.30 -5.05
CA GLY A 499 -25.72 51.54 -5.11
C GLY A 499 -24.99 52.56 -4.22
N ALA A 500 -23.96 52.07 -3.52
CA ALA A 500 -22.68 52.77 -3.37
C ALA A 500 -21.52 51.78 -3.07
N THR A 501 -20.34 52.15 -3.55
CA THR A 501 -19.05 51.46 -3.54
C THR A 501 -18.46 51.05 -2.17
N ALA A 502 -17.88 49.84 -2.15
CA ALA A 502 -16.59 49.48 -1.55
C ALA A 502 -16.25 49.88 -0.08
N SER A 503 -16.17 48.86 0.79
CA SER A 503 -14.98 48.66 1.62
C SER A 503 -14.77 47.16 1.88
N GLY A 504 -13.51 46.71 1.85
CA GLY A 504 -13.19 45.29 1.93
C GLY A 504 -13.16 44.77 3.37
N GLN A 505 -13.95 43.74 3.66
CA GLN A 505 -13.62 42.73 4.65
C GLN A 505 -13.60 41.39 3.93
N GLN A 506 -12.42 40.79 3.79
CA GLN A 506 -12.35 39.37 3.46
C GLN A 506 -12.97 38.62 4.64
N ALA A 507 -14.11 37.97 4.40
CA ALA A 507 -14.64 36.99 5.35
C ALA A 507 -13.52 36.00 5.68
N ALA A 508 -13.30 35.74 6.97
CA ALA A 508 -12.27 34.82 7.40
C ALA A 508 -12.51 33.47 6.72
N LEU A 509 -11.46 32.90 6.12
CA LEU A 509 -11.54 31.53 5.59
C LEU A 509 -11.95 30.60 6.73
N PRO A 510 -12.97 29.74 6.54
CA PRO A 510 -13.45 28.85 7.59
C PRO A 510 -12.31 27.98 8.11
N GLU A 511 -12.38 27.59 9.40
CA GLU A 511 -11.37 26.68 9.98
C GLU A 511 -11.11 25.50 9.04
N LYS A 512 -9.81 25.22 8.76
CA LYS A 512 -9.37 24.25 7.74
C LYS A 512 -10.09 22.89 7.84
N LEU A 513 -10.48 22.49 9.04
CA LEU A 513 -11.19 21.23 9.30
C LEU A 513 -12.61 21.23 8.71
N ASP A 514 -13.39 22.29 8.90
CA ASP A 514 -14.79 22.37 8.43
C ASP A 514 -14.85 22.46 6.92
N LEU A 515 -13.88 23.18 6.34
CA LEU A 515 -13.64 23.22 4.90
C LEU A 515 -13.33 21.82 4.35
N SER A 516 -12.43 21.06 4.99
CA SER A 516 -12.08 19.70 4.55
C SER A 516 -13.23 18.69 4.69
N ILE A 517 -14.10 18.88 5.69
CA ILE A 517 -15.35 18.10 5.81
C ILE A 517 -16.26 18.39 4.61
N CYS A 518 -16.48 19.67 4.26
CA CYS A 518 -17.31 20.03 3.11
C CYS A 518 -16.69 19.62 1.76
N GLU A 519 -15.36 19.69 1.62
CA GLU A 519 -14.64 19.18 0.44
C GLU A 519 -14.87 17.65 0.30
N LEU A 520 -14.76 16.87 1.37
CA LEU A 520 -15.07 15.43 1.35
C LEU A 520 -16.56 15.15 1.02
N LEU A 521 -17.49 15.97 1.54
CA LEU A 521 -18.92 15.79 1.26
C LEU A 521 -19.22 15.98 -0.24
N VAL A 522 -18.73 17.07 -0.83
CA VAL A 522 -18.95 17.39 -2.25
C VAL A 522 -18.35 16.34 -3.19
N HIS A 523 -17.17 15.80 -2.86
CA HIS A 523 -16.40 14.93 -3.77
C HIS A 523 -16.52 13.42 -3.49
N SER A 524 -17.24 12.99 -2.44
CA SER A 524 -17.27 11.57 -2.06
C SER A 524 -18.56 11.07 -1.40
N PHE A 525 -19.47 11.94 -0.93
CA PHE A 525 -20.60 11.49 -0.11
C PHE A 525 -21.67 10.71 -0.88
N GLU A 526 -21.89 11.03 -2.16
CA GLU A 526 -22.85 10.30 -3.01
C GLU A 526 -22.22 9.08 -3.69
N GLU A 527 -20.91 9.11 -3.96
CA GLU A 527 -20.18 8.02 -4.65
C GLU A 527 -19.74 6.89 -3.70
N HIS A 528 -19.67 7.13 -2.39
CA HIS A 528 -19.14 6.19 -1.40
C HIS A 528 -20.08 6.01 -0.20
N ASP A 529 -20.93 4.97 -0.28
CA ASP A 529 -21.92 4.61 0.76
C ASP A 529 -21.30 4.43 2.16
N ASP A 530 -20.08 3.89 2.26
CA ASP A 530 -19.37 3.66 3.52
C ASP A 530 -18.85 4.95 4.15
N VAL A 531 -18.43 5.93 3.33
CA VAL A 531 -18.11 7.30 3.78
C VAL A 531 -19.37 8.00 4.27
N ALA A 532 -20.48 7.88 3.53
CA ALA A 532 -21.75 8.50 3.91
C ALA A 532 -22.30 7.91 5.23
N GLU A 533 -22.30 6.59 5.37
CA GLU A 533 -22.70 5.89 6.60
C GLU A 533 -21.81 6.29 7.79
N LEU A 534 -20.50 6.39 7.58
CA LEU A 534 -19.57 6.81 8.64
C LEU A 534 -19.86 8.23 9.12
N LEU A 535 -19.94 9.19 8.20
CA LEU A 535 -20.12 10.61 8.53
C LEU A 535 -21.46 10.85 9.21
N THR A 536 -22.56 10.32 8.65
CA THR A 536 -23.91 10.47 9.23
C THR A 536 -24.03 9.87 10.63
N LYS A 537 -23.34 8.76 10.94
CA LYS A 537 -23.34 8.15 12.28
C LYS A 537 -22.39 8.82 13.28
N THR A 538 -21.23 9.32 12.83
CA THR A 538 -20.12 9.69 13.75
C THR A 538 -19.75 11.16 13.75
N LEU A 539 -20.27 11.98 12.83
CA LEU A 539 -20.03 13.42 12.76
C LEU A 539 -21.35 14.20 12.74
N PRO A 540 -22.00 14.44 13.90
CA PRO A 540 -23.11 15.37 13.99
C PRO A 540 -22.76 16.77 13.44
N ASP A 541 -23.73 17.43 12.83
CA ASP A 541 -23.60 18.75 12.20
C ASP A 541 -23.11 19.83 13.19
N TRP A 542 -23.54 19.76 14.45
CA TRP A 542 -23.14 20.71 15.50
C TRP A 542 -21.64 20.64 15.86
N LEU A 543 -20.89 19.61 15.44
CA LEU A 543 -19.42 19.59 15.54
C LEU A 543 -18.75 20.50 14.52
N VAL A 544 -19.43 20.81 13.41
CA VAL A 544 -19.03 21.79 12.41
C VAL A 544 -19.36 23.17 12.98
N LEU A 545 -18.35 24.00 13.20
CA LEU A 545 -18.46 25.26 13.92
C LEU A 545 -18.88 26.40 12.99
N GLU A 546 -18.41 26.36 11.74
CA GLU A 546 -18.65 27.38 10.72
C GLU A 546 -20.08 27.30 10.19
N GLY A 547 -20.78 28.45 10.20
CA GLY A 547 -22.22 28.51 9.93
C GLY A 547 -22.61 27.98 8.56
N VAL A 548 -21.93 28.41 7.49
CA VAL A 548 -22.17 27.95 6.13
C VAL A 548 -21.84 26.46 5.96
N CYS A 549 -20.75 25.99 6.58
CA CYS A 549 -20.33 24.59 6.52
C CYS A 549 -21.34 23.68 7.20
N ARG A 550 -21.88 24.07 8.36
CA ARG A 550 -22.92 23.31 9.07
C ARG A 550 -24.19 23.16 8.24
N ARG A 551 -24.67 24.25 7.61
CA ARG A 551 -25.88 24.21 6.76
C ARG A 551 -25.70 23.28 5.56
N VAL A 552 -24.51 23.28 4.94
CA VAL A 552 -24.13 22.33 3.88
C VAL A 552 -24.15 20.89 4.39
N VAL A 553 -23.49 20.59 5.51
CA VAL A 553 -23.43 19.24 6.10
C VAL A 553 -24.84 18.72 6.43
N ALA A 554 -25.69 19.57 7.03
CA ALA A 554 -27.07 19.23 7.33
C ALA A 554 -27.91 18.94 6.07
N ALA A 555 -27.71 19.68 4.98
CA ALA A 555 -28.39 19.43 3.70
C ALA A 555 -27.97 18.09 3.05
N PHE A 556 -26.66 17.75 3.05
CA PHE A 556 -26.21 16.43 2.60
C PHE A 556 -26.81 15.30 3.45
N TYR A 557 -26.83 15.45 4.78
CA TYR A 557 -27.40 14.44 5.68
C TYR A 557 -28.92 14.30 5.51
N THR A 558 -29.64 15.40 5.32
CA THR A 558 -31.08 15.39 5.02
C THR A 558 -31.35 14.69 3.70
N SER A 559 -30.51 14.92 2.69
CA SER A 559 -30.60 14.25 1.39
C SER A 559 -30.45 12.73 1.53
N ARG A 560 -29.46 12.29 2.32
CA ARG A 560 -29.25 10.86 2.60
C ARG A 560 -30.37 10.23 3.45
N ALA A 561 -30.90 10.96 4.44
CA ALA A 561 -31.93 10.45 5.34
C ALA A 561 -33.33 10.37 4.69
N THR A 562 -33.64 11.26 3.74
CA THR A 562 -34.95 11.33 3.08
C THR A 562 -34.97 10.73 1.68
N GLY A 563 -33.81 10.57 1.03
CA GLY A 563 -33.72 10.20 -0.38
C GLY A 563 -34.12 11.31 -1.36
N VAL A 564 -34.28 12.55 -0.89
CA VAL A 564 -34.68 13.72 -1.67
C VAL A 564 -33.60 14.79 -1.56
N ASP A 565 -33.15 15.34 -2.69
CA ASP A 565 -32.13 16.40 -2.71
C ASP A 565 -32.57 17.63 -1.89
N ALA A 566 -31.89 17.82 -0.76
CA ALA A 566 -32.02 18.97 0.13
C ALA A 566 -30.89 19.99 -0.06
N VAL A 567 -29.91 19.71 -0.93
CA VAL A 567 -28.86 20.65 -1.32
C VAL A 567 -29.40 21.65 -2.34
N ALA A 568 -30.14 21.22 -3.37
CA ALA A 568 -30.80 22.12 -4.32
C ALA A 568 -31.65 23.24 -3.66
N PRO A 569 -32.60 22.95 -2.74
CA PRO A 569 -33.37 24.00 -2.07
C PRO A 569 -32.53 24.85 -1.09
N LEU A 570 -31.37 24.38 -0.61
CA LEU A 570 -30.41 25.21 0.11
C LEU A 570 -29.75 26.22 -0.85
N LEU A 571 -29.30 25.78 -2.03
CA LEU A 571 -28.69 26.65 -3.06
C LEU A 571 -29.63 27.77 -3.53
N GLU A 572 -30.94 27.49 -3.63
CA GLU A 572 -31.95 28.50 -4.01
C GLU A 572 -32.20 29.57 -2.93
N ARG A 573 -32.05 29.20 -1.65
CA ARG A 573 -32.47 30.04 -0.51
C ARG A 573 -31.30 30.72 0.21
N ASP A 574 -30.09 30.18 0.05
CA ASP A 574 -28.89 30.64 0.73
C ASP A 574 -27.77 30.92 -0.29
N ALA A 575 -27.65 32.20 -0.66
CA ALA A 575 -26.63 32.66 -1.59
C ALA A 575 -25.19 32.52 -1.05
N GLU A 576 -25.00 32.46 0.28
CA GLU A 576 -23.70 32.21 0.89
C GLU A 576 -23.30 30.74 0.70
N ALA A 577 -24.23 29.81 0.99
CA ALA A 577 -24.03 28.38 0.73
C ALA A 577 -23.84 28.08 -0.76
N ALA A 578 -24.59 28.76 -1.65
CA ALA A 578 -24.44 28.60 -3.09
C ALA A 578 -23.07 29.05 -3.62
N ALA A 579 -22.58 30.22 -3.18
CA ALA A 579 -21.25 30.69 -3.54
C ALA A 579 -20.15 29.78 -2.96
N PHE A 580 -20.35 29.27 -1.73
CA PHE A 580 -19.42 28.36 -1.06
C PHE A 580 -19.33 27.00 -1.76
N LEU A 581 -20.46 26.34 -2.02
CA LEU A 581 -20.52 25.06 -2.72
C LEU A 581 -20.01 25.16 -4.17
N GLY A 582 -20.37 26.22 -4.90
CA GLY A 582 -19.82 26.48 -6.23
C GLY A 582 -18.29 26.62 -6.22
N ALA A 583 -17.73 27.27 -5.19
CA ALA A 583 -16.29 27.40 -5.00
C ALA A 583 -15.60 26.11 -4.53
N LEU A 584 -16.34 25.14 -3.96
CA LEU A 584 -15.83 23.81 -3.61
C LEU A 584 -15.86 22.84 -4.79
N ALA A 585 -16.93 22.85 -5.58
CA ALA A 585 -17.09 21.97 -6.75
C ALA A 585 -16.01 22.18 -7.81
N VAL A 586 -15.51 23.41 -7.96
CA VAL A 586 -14.41 23.74 -8.90
C VAL A 586 -13.00 23.58 -8.31
N ARG A 587 -12.87 23.18 -7.03
CA ARG A 587 -11.55 22.88 -6.46
C ARG A 587 -11.16 21.44 -6.81
N PRO A 588 -9.91 21.20 -7.24
CA PRO A 588 -9.40 19.84 -7.34
C PRO A 588 -9.45 19.19 -5.96
N ASP A 589 -9.84 17.91 -5.90
CA ASP A 589 -9.88 17.16 -4.65
C ASP A 589 -8.52 17.23 -3.91
N ARG A 590 -8.58 17.66 -2.65
CA ARG A 590 -7.45 17.75 -1.73
C ARG A 590 -7.53 16.72 -0.60
N SER A 591 -8.61 15.95 -0.52
CA SER A 591 -8.76 14.83 0.40
C SER A 591 -7.85 13.66 -0.03
N GLY A 592 -7.58 13.52 -1.34
CA GLY A 592 -6.60 12.58 -1.88
C GLY A 592 -7.19 11.20 -2.13
N ALA A 593 -8.49 11.12 -2.40
CA ALA A 593 -9.26 9.88 -2.36
C ALA A 593 -9.90 9.52 -3.70
N HIS A 594 -9.25 8.62 -4.43
CA HIS A 594 -9.88 7.84 -5.49
C HIS A 594 -9.47 6.38 -5.33
N GLU A 595 -10.18 5.71 -4.42
CA GLU A 595 -10.23 4.28 -4.06
C GLU A 595 -10.96 4.27 -2.69
N ASN A 596 -12.09 3.55 -2.52
CA ASN A 596 -12.99 3.69 -1.35
C ASN A 596 -12.25 3.66 0.01
N PHE A 597 -11.21 2.83 0.12
CA PHE A 597 -10.41 2.68 1.33
C PHE A 597 -9.70 4.00 1.75
N MET A 598 -9.22 4.80 0.79
CA MET A 598 -8.59 6.10 1.07
C MET A 598 -9.63 7.14 1.51
N ALA A 599 -10.79 7.19 0.86
CA ALA A 599 -11.87 8.13 1.23
C ALA A 599 -12.36 7.88 2.67
N LEU A 600 -12.55 6.60 3.02
CA LEU A 600 -12.97 6.17 4.34
C LEU A 600 -11.94 6.51 5.42
N ASP A 601 -10.64 6.31 5.17
CA ASP A 601 -9.59 6.67 6.12
C ASP A 601 -9.46 8.19 6.32
N VAL A 602 -9.65 8.99 5.26
CA VAL A 602 -9.70 10.46 5.39
C VAL A 602 -10.94 10.90 6.18
N ALA A 603 -12.10 10.29 5.93
CA ALA A 603 -13.32 10.53 6.68
C ALA A 603 -13.12 10.25 8.18
N ARG A 604 -12.52 9.10 8.52
CA ARG A 604 -12.13 8.74 9.90
C ARG A 604 -11.25 9.81 10.55
N ASP A 605 -10.21 10.26 9.87
CA ASP A 605 -9.29 11.27 10.42
C ASP A 605 -9.93 12.65 10.61
N LEU A 606 -10.86 13.05 9.73
CA LEU A 606 -11.64 14.28 9.87
C LEU A 606 -12.61 14.19 11.07
N VAL A 607 -13.35 13.08 11.19
CA VAL A 607 -14.24 12.80 12.34
C VAL A 607 -13.46 12.87 13.66
N LEU A 608 -12.33 12.14 13.78
CA LEU A 608 -11.48 12.16 14.97
C LEU A 608 -10.93 13.56 15.27
N SER A 609 -10.66 14.36 14.24
CA SER A 609 -10.20 15.75 14.40
C SER A 609 -11.30 16.67 14.91
N ALA A 610 -12.55 16.51 14.44
CA ALA A 610 -13.70 17.27 14.91
C ALA A 610 -13.99 16.98 16.40
N TRP A 611 -14.01 15.70 16.78
CA TRP A 611 -14.18 15.30 18.18
C TRP A 611 -13.03 15.75 19.08
N ARG A 612 -11.76 15.69 18.61
CA ARG A 612 -10.64 16.24 19.38
C ARG A 612 -10.73 17.76 19.56
N ARG A 613 -11.18 18.51 18.53
CA ARG A 613 -11.45 19.95 18.64
C ARG A 613 -12.54 20.22 19.67
N TRP A 614 -13.63 19.46 19.66
CA TRP A 614 -14.70 19.56 20.64
C TRP A 614 -14.21 19.28 22.07
N CYS A 615 -13.49 18.17 22.31
CA CYS A 615 -12.91 17.87 23.62
C CYS A 615 -11.95 18.97 24.10
N ALA A 616 -11.15 19.54 23.19
CA ALA A 616 -10.22 20.62 23.51
C ALA A 616 -10.96 21.91 23.91
N LYS A 617 -11.99 22.30 23.15
CA LYS A 617 -12.85 23.46 23.46
C LYS A 617 -13.57 23.27 24.79
N ARG A 618 -14.24 22.13 24.99
CA ARG A 618 -14.99 21.87 26.23
C ARG A 618 -14.09 21.81 27.47
N ARG A 619 -12.85 21.37 27.31
CA ARG A 619 -11.82 21.40 28.38
C ARG A 619 -11.34 22.83 28.68
N ALA A 620 -11.30 23.70 27.68
CA ALA A 620 -11.00 25.13 27.86
C ALA A 620 -12.16 25.86 28.56
N ASP A 621 -13.41 25.62 28.16
CA ASP A 621 -14.62 26.18 28.81
C ASP A 621 -14.68 25.86 30.32
N LEU A 622 -14.20 24.68 30.71
CA LEU A 622 -14.15 24.20 32.09
C LEU A 622 -12.92 24.68 32.88
N THR A 623 -12.00 25.44 32.26
CA THR A 623 -10.78 25.91 32.93
C THR A 623 -11.04 27.29 33.54
N PRO A 624 -11.07 27.42 34.88
CA PRO A 624 -11.32 28.70 35.52
C PRO A 624 -10.15 29.66 35.31
N ALA A 625 -10.45 30.97 35.33
CA ALA A 625 -9.43 32.02 35.27
C ALA A 625 -8.55 32.09 36.54
N ASP A 626 -9.08 31.64 37.68
CA ASP A 626 -8.37 31.48 38.95
C ASP A 626 -8.28 29.99 39.33
N PRO A 627 -7.07 29.41 39.46
CA PRO A 627 -6.88 28.04 39.94
C PRO A 627 -7.44 27.76 41.34
N ALA A 628 -7.64 28.78 42.19
CA ALA A 628 -8.25 28.63 43.51
C ALA A 628 -9.78 28.47 43.47
N ALA A 629 -10.42 28.82 42.35
CA ALA A 629 -11.86 28.63 42.12
C ALA A 629 -12.19 27.29 41.43
N ASP A 630 -11.19 26.43 41.26
CA ASP A 630 -11.28 25.19 40.49
C ASP A 630 -11.94 24.06 41.29
N THR A 631 -13.14 23.66 40.90
CA THR A 631 -13.89 22.62 41.63
C THR A 631 -13.37 21.23 41.30
N SER A 632 -13.42 20.31 42.27
CA SER A 632 -13.03 18.90 42.08
C SER A 632 -13.75 18.25 40.89
N GLU A 633 -14.98 18.67 40.60
CA GLU A 633 -15.78 18.22 39.46
C GLU A 633 -15.28 18.79 38.12
N ALA A 634 -14.94 20.09 38.06
CA ALA A 634 -14.33 20.69 36.88
C ALA A 634 -12.93 20.12 36.58
N MET A 635 -12.16 19.76 37.61
CA MET A 635 -10.90 19.01 37.46
C MET A 635 -11.12 17.63 36.83
N ARG A 636 -12.07 16.84 37.36
CA ARG A 636 -12.43 15.50 36.84
C ARG A 636 -12.86 15.57 35.37
N ARG A 637 -13.85 16.38 35.04
CA ARG A 637 -14.36 16.52 33.66
C ARG A 637 -13.28 16.92 32.66
N ARG A 638 -12.32 17.77 33.06
CA ARG A 638 -11.18 18.14 32.19
C ARG A 638 -10.18 17.01 32.01
N ALA A 639 -9.98 16.15 33.02
CA ALA A 639 -9.19 14.94 32.90
C ALA A 639 -9.88 13.92 31.98
N ASP A 640 -11.20 13.74 32.09
CA ASP A 640 -11.98 12.84 31.23
C ASP A 640 -11.94 13.28 29.76
N LEU A 641 -12.17 14.57 29.48
CA LEU A 641 -12.03 15.13 28.13
C LEU A 641 -10.60 15.00 27.59
N MET A 642 -9.57 15.06 28.44
CA MET A 642 -8.19 14.77 28.05
C MET A 642 -7.97 13.28 27.73
N ALA A 643 -8.59 12.37 28.49
CA ALA A 643 -8.56 10.93 28.22
C ALA A 643 -9.33 10.56 26.93
N CYS A 644 -10.46 11.21 26.66
CA CYS A 644 -11.17 11.08 25.38
C CYS A 644 -10.32 11.60 24.22
N SER A 645 -9.75 12.80 24.34
CA SER A 645 -8.85 13.38 23.32
C SER A 645 -7.62 12.49 23.02
N LYS A 646 -7.10 11.76 24.02
CA LYS A 646 -6.05 10.74 23.82
C LYS A 646 -6.55 9.50 23.06
N ARG A 647 -7.74 8.99 23.38
CA ARG A 647 -8.36 7.83 22.70
C ARG A 647 -8.78 8.14 21.26
N LEU A 648 -9.16 9.38 20.98
CA LEU A 648 -9.48 9.90 19.63
C LEU A 648 -8.24 10.12 18.74
N LYS A 649 -7.07 9.52 19.05
CA LYS A 649 -5.87 9.60 18.20
C LYS A 649 -5.81 8.57 17.08
N SER A 650 -6.62 7.52 17.16
CA SER A 650 -6.68 6.41 16.20
C SER A 650 -8.11 5.89 16.14
N TRP A 651 -8.57 5.46 14.96
CA TRP A 651 -9.96 5.05 14.79
C TRP A 651 -10.37 3.90 15.71
N THR A 652 -9.49 2.90 15.86
CA THR A 652 -9.66 1.71 16.72
C THR A 652 -10.07 2.00 18.16
N THR A 653 -9.58 3.08 18.74
CA THR A 653 -9.91 3.54 20.11
C THR A 653 -10.87 4.73 20.12
N GLY A 654 -10.94 5.44 18.99
CA GLY A 654 -11.77 6.62 18.81
C GLY A 654 -13.25 6.29 18.65
N GLU A 655 -13.60 5.26 17.89
CA GLU A 655 -15.01 4.92 17.60
C GLU A 655 -15.83 4.64 18.88
N ALA A 656 -15.33 3.78 19.77
CA ALA A 656 -15.96 3.52 21.06
C ALA A 656 -16.01 4.78 21.97
N THR A 657 -15.04 5.69 21.83
CA THR A 657 -15.04 6.98 22.52
C THR A 657 -16.09 7.93 21.94
N ILE A 658 -16.33 7.90 20.63
CA ILE A 658 -17.38 8.68 19.96
C ILE A 658 -18.76 8.21 20.44
N ARG A 659 -19.04 6.91 20.40
CA ARG A 659 -20.33 6.35 20.90
C ARG A 659 -20.61 6.72 22.36
N MET A 660 -19.59 6.64 23.21
CA MET A 660 -19.65 7.08 24.61
C MET A 660 -19.94 8.59 24.74
N LEU A 661 -19.43 9.43 23.83
CA LEU A 661 -19.65 10.87 23.83
C LEU A 661 -20.98 11.29 23.17
N THR A 662 -21.56 10.48 22.28
CA THR A 662 -22.88 10.69 21.69
C THR A 662 -24.03 10.10 22.52
N GLY A 663 -23.73 9.26 23.50
CA GLY A 663 -24.74 8.61 24.36
C GLY A 663 -25.27 7.28 23.83
N GLU A 664 -24.64 6.72 22.79
CA GLU A 664 -24.97 5.39 22.25
C GLU A 664 -24.32 4.31 23.12
N ALA A 665 -25.06 3.79 24.11
CA ALA A 665 -24.63 2.65 24.91
C ALA A 665 -24.85 1.32 24.17
N ASP A 666 -23.88 0.40 24.26
CA ASP A 666 -24.09 -1.00 23.87
C ASP A 666 -25.16 -1.65 24.78
N PRO A 667 -25.99 -2.56 24.27
CA PRO A 667 -26.94 -3.31 25.09
C PRO A 667 -26.20 -4.17 26.12
N VAL A 668 -26.61 -4.05 27.38
CA VAL A 668 -26.00 -4.72 28.54
C VAL A 668 -25.97 -6.25 28.36
N VAL A 669 -24.76 -6.82 28.33
CA VAL A 669 -24.55 -8.25 28.58
C VAL A 669 -24.47 -8.47 30.10
N PRO A 670 -25.19 -9.44 30.70
CA PRO A 670 -25.24 -9.59 32.15
C PRO A 670 -23.88 -9.93 32.77
N THR A 671 -23.46 -9.15 33.77
CA THR A 671 -22.23 -9.38 34.52
C THR A 671 -22.43 -10.43 35.62
N SER A 672 -21.99 -11.66 35.36
CA SER A 672 -21.87 -12.67 36.41
C SER A 672 -20.57 -12.50 37.22
N LYS A 673 -20.64 -11.74 38.31
CA LYS A 673 -19.99 -12.05 39.62
C LYS A 673 -20.22 -10.92 40.63
N GLY A 674 -20.93 -11.24 41.71
CA GLY A 674 -20.94 -10.43 42.94
C GLY A 674 -19.61 -10.53 43.70
N PRO A 675 -19.41 -9.69 44.73
CA PRO A 675 -18.09 -9.38 45.26
C PRO A 675 -17.52 -10.39 46.28
N SER A 676 -16.21 -10.23 46.49
CA SER A 676 -15.29 -10.96 47.36
C SER A 676 -15.67 -11.01 48.85
N ALA A 677 -15.33 -12.12 49.52
CA ALA A 677 -14.91 -12.14 50.92
C ALA A 677 -13.82 -13.23 51.16
N GLN A 678 -12.84 -12.92 52.01
CA GLN A 678 -11.72 -13.81 52.39
C GLN A 678 -12.08 -14.75 53.57
N PRO A 679 -11.31 -15.83 53.83
CA PRO A 679 -11.68 -16.93 54.72
C PRO A 679 -11.38 -16.64 56.20
N PRO A 680 -11.99 -17.39 57.15
CA PRO A 680 -11.17 -18.42 57.83
C PRO A 680 -11.88 -19.71 58.28
N ALA A 681 -11.06 -20.75 58.48
CA ALA A 681 -11.11 -21.84 59.48
C ALA A 681 -12.27 -22.90 59.53
N ASP A 682 -11.81 -24.14 59.81
CA ASP A 682 -12.46 -25.27 60.49
C ASP A 682 -13.74 -25.95 59.91
N ALA A 683 -13.53 -27.10 59.24
CA ALA A 683 -13.86 -28.47 59.69
C ALA A 683 -15.15 -28.76 60.53
N PRO A 684 -15.70 -30.01 60.53
CA PRO A 684 -15.67 -31.08 59.51
C PRO A 684 -16.95 -31.98 59.41
N VAL A 685 -16.89 -33.01 58.54
CA VAL A 685 -17.68 -34.29 58.48
C VAL A 685 -19.23 -34.28 58.35
N GLU A 686 -19.74 -34.92 57.29
CA GLU A 686 -20.66 -36.09 57.26
C GLU A 686 -21.42 -36.12 55.91
N ALA A 687 -21.78 -37.24 55.26
CA ALA A 687 -21.35 -38.63 55.11
C ALA A 687 -22.54 -39.37 54.43
N ARG A 688 -22.29 -40.51 53.74
CA ARG A 688 -23.28 -41.50 53.20
C ARG A 688 -23.94 -41.11 51.85
N SER A 689 -23.66 -41.83 50.74
CA SER A 689 -24.15 -43.17 50.29
C SER A 689 -25.53 -43.09 49.60
N ALA A 690 -25.88 -43.74 48.48
CA ALA A 690 -25.23 -44.70 47.56
C ALA A 690 -25.93 -44.55 46.16
N ALA A 691 -25.86 -45.41 45.11
CA ALA A 691 -25.29 -46.75 44.91
C ALA A 691 -24.95 -47.01 43.41
N SER A 692 -24.54 -48.25 43.09
CA SER A 692 -24.28 -48.83 41.75
C SER A 692 -25.53 -49.59 41.20
N PRO A 693 -25.51 -50.38 40.09
CA PRO A 693 -24.42 -50.77 39.17
C PRO A 693 -24.74 -50.85 37.64
N VAL A 694 -23.76 -51.40 36.90
CA VAL A 694 -23.65 -51.76 35.46
C VAL A 694 -24.59 -52.92 35.02
N PRO A 695 -24.75 -53.24 33.71
CA PRO A 695 -23.81 -54.08 32.89
C PRO A 695 -23.46 -53.42 31.52
N GLU A 696 -22.32 -53.64 30.85
CA GLU A 696 -21.60 -54.85 30.35
C GLU A 696 -22.10 -55.44 29.01
N ASP A 697 -21.17 -56.04 28.26
CA ASP A 697 -21.25 -56.68 26.92
C ASP A 697 -21.41 -55.75 25.68
N GLU A 698 -20.82 -55.98 24.49
CA GLU A 698 -19.84 -56.99 24.01
C GLU A 698 -19.07 -56.45 22.76
N LYS A 699 -18.00 -57.14 22.30
CA LYS A 699 -17.32 -56.93 20.99
C LYS A 699 -17.42 -58.22 20.11
N PRO A 700 -16.67 -58.37 19.00
CA PRO A 700 -16.99 -57.95 17.64
C PRO A 700 -17.18 -59.15 16.68
N VAL A 701 -17.63 -58.93 15.43
CA VAL A 701 -17.67 -60.00 14.38
C VAL A 701 -17.08 -59.50 13.06
N VAL A 702 -16.50 -60.44 12.32
CA VAL A 702 -15.73 -60.31 11.07
C VAL A 702 -16.44 -61.07 9.94
N GLU A 703 -16.44 -60.50 8.74
CA GLU A 703 -16.63 -61.14 7.42
C GLU A 703 -15.62 -60.40 6.48
N THR A 704 -14.71 -60.94 5.64
CA THR A 704 -14.68 -62.10 4.70
C THR A 704 -15.84 -62.07 3.70
N ASP A 705 -15.64 -61.83 2.40
CA ASP A 705 -14.99 -62.83 1.53
C ASP A 705 -14.49 -62.31 0.14
N ASP A 706 -13.80 -63.22 -0.54
CA ASP A 706 -13.15 -63.28 -1.88
C ASP A 706 -13.68 -62.58 -3.16
N GLY A 707 -12.79 -62.52 -4.18
CA GLY A 707 -13.13 -62.54 -5.63
C GLY A 707 -12.56 -61.37 -6.47
N ALA A 708 -11.41 -61.43 -7.15
CA ALA A 708 -10.99 -62.23 -8.33
C ALA A 708 -11.26 -61.56 -9.72
N GLY A 709 -10.27 -61.61 -10.62
CA GLY A 709 -10.33 -61.07 -12.01
C GLY A 709 -9.36 -59.90 -12.26
N ALA A 710 -8.07 -60.08 -12.59
CA ALA A 710 -7.49 -60.70 -13.79
C ALA A 710 -7.76 -59.94 -15.09
N PHE A 711 -6.72 -59.30 -15.66
CA PHE A 711 -6.60 -58.97 -17.08
C PHE A 711 -5.13 -59.12 -17.50
N GLU A 712 -4.87 -60.07 -18.38
CA GLU A 712 -3.55 -60.33 -18.99
C GLU A 712 -3.40 -59.59 -20.33
N ALA A 713 -2.21 -59.70 -20.92
CA ALA A 713 -1.76 -58.98 -22.10
C ALA A 713 -2.15 -59.62 -23.46
N SER A 714 -2.00 -58.83 -24.53
CA SER A 714 -1.58 -59.21 -25.89
C SER A 714 -1.27 -57.89 -26.62
N GLU A 715 -0.04 -57.61 -27.06
CA GLU A 715 0.73 -58.20 -28.17
C GLU A 715 0.28 -57.73 -29.57
N ASP A 716 1.18 -56.93 -30.17
CA ASP A 716 1.60 -56.82 -31.57
C ASP A 716 0.60 -56.63 -32.72
N TYR A 717 0.87 -55.58 -33.54
CA TYR A 717 1.17 -55.76 -34.97
C TYR A 717 2.01 -54.60 -35.57
N LEU A 718 3.19 -54.98 -36.07
CA LEU A 718 3.94 -54.51 -37.26
C LEU A 718 3.10 -53.78 -38.35
N GLU A 719 3.58 -52.87 -39.21
CA GLU A 719 4.87 -52.13 -39.40
C GLU A 719 4.60 -50.89 -40.36
N PRO A 720 5.54 -50.24 -41.10
CA PRO A 720 5.44 -48.80 -41.40
C PRO A 720 5.01 -48.45 -42.85
N LEU A 721 4.87 -47.15 -43.12
CA LEU A 721 5.08 -46.57 -44.46
C LEU A 721 5.96 -45.31 -44.36
N GLU A 722 6.89 -45.20 -45.29
CA GLU A 722 7.92 -44.16 -45.41
C GLU A 722 7.50 -43.04 -46.38
N ASP A 723 8.43 -42.10 -46.58
CA ASP A 723 8.65 -41.21 -47.73
C ASP A 723 7.89 -39.87 -47.88
N ASP A 724 8.72 -38.82 -47.89
CA ASP A 724 8.81 -37.70 -48.86
C ASP A 724 7.64 -36.70 -49.04
N ASP A 725 7.85 -35.39 -49.27
CA ASP A 725 9.04 -34.55 -49.49
C ASP A 725 8.70 -33.09 -49.06
N PRO A 726 9.65 -32.15 -48.82
CA PRO A 726 9.35 -30.76 -48.47
C PRO A 726 9.25 -29.85 -49.71
N GLY A 727 8.51 -28.74 -49.63
CA GLY A 727 8.45 -27.76 -50.72
C GLY A 727 7.87 -26.39 -50.31
N PRO A 728 8.44 -25.25 -50.75
CA PRO A 728 8.11 -23.93 -50.20
C PRO A 728 7.29 -23.02 -51.13
N SER A 729 6.62 -22.03 -50.52
CA SER A 729 6.22 -20.76 -51.15
C SER A 729 5.99 -19.69 -50.09
#